data_AF-A0AAI9T071-F1
#
_entry.id   AF-A0AAI9T071-F1
#
_cell.length_a   1.000
_cell.length_b   1.000
_cell.length_c   1.000
_cell.angle_alpha   90.00
_cell.angle_beta   90.00
_cell.angle_gamma   90.00
#
_symmetry.space_group_name_H-M   'P 1'
#
loop_
_entity.id
_entity.type
_entity.pdbx_description
1 polymer ?
#
loop_
_entity_poly.entity_id
_entity_poly.type
_entity_poly.pdbx_seq_one_letter_code
_entity_poly.pdbx_strand_id
1 'polypeptide(L)'
;MNEVLSKKVNYLVSLFRNVVKDNIDDTTEYSRTTYDNGILSKYESKIKVIFQLEDTDFHFHFQGEEKAKETKEAGEPGEPGEPKSVKLFNDTVNSRIKEFVVSCGSQTFLTSLVTSFVNSGDNNESDTSRLQDKIAITLDCVIWITLNIDACVKSSFFQSLATISNQLFSISTEQVEQMWSYVESRVPVIISNGMFTNKVGERMQILSFTNSLVDRFEQTKFAGKIDSYKKDTHNDVFQCRVRIFVTQLLDFDDTTGLNKYFHIANRTAFQFPVKDVFLSDIIQVQKIFNDPLYYMKKQNSNELNRLANKLYAILQELLKEELDYSEDTPYPDQFNTTKTTTTTTENDAERKYLCQKFSSRIFVPETYYESKFEIKNRGRVESSQKKDAEFLFKELELSKIRLQYILQIYIVANLYSELTFKAKQSFFVDVNAPSSSRHLTEDTLPPSLGQLFSDMKRETISVLKRIDFALCSLFQKIAIGEKQWWRWLLHGKDQKSGTAYFANNVLDIGELKATEERFKDIFPYKNKKSFNTYVTPQVSRKMRVPRGLEHLSAMKSLDEDAAFKEIEDLTNTALDNTADTDERRSSLSWKVSRKQRTTNWFSYNENLSNQQKTANVNKRKIEEELPEGENKRKIEEEVPEGENKKIKIA
;
A
#
# COMPACT_ATOMS: atom_id res chain seq x y z
N MET A 1 -24.77 -45.30 -26.72
CA MET A 1 -23.94 -44.11 -26.42
C MET A 1 -24.46 -43.30 -25.22
N ASN A 2 -25.64 -42.67 -25.29
CA ASN A 2 -26.16 -41.82 -24.19
C ASN A 2 -26.41 -42.55 -22.86
N GLU A 3 -26.85 -43.82 -22.89
CA GLU A 3 -27.15 -44.57 -21.66
C GLU A 3 -25.90 -44.93 -20.85
N VAL A 4 -24.80 -45.28 -21.51
CA VAL A 4 -23.51 -45.61 -20.86
C VAL A 4 -22.91 -44.37 -20.21
N LEU A 5 -22.90 -43.24 -20.91
CA LEU A 5 -22.43 -41.96 -20.37
C LEU A 5 -23.29 -41.51 -19.17
N SER A 6 -24.61 -41.64 -19.27
CA SER A 6 -25.51 -41.31 -18.16
C SER A 6 -25.27 -42.18 -16.92
N LYS A 7 -25.04 -43.49 -17.09
CA LYS A 7 -24.66 -44.40 -15.98
C LYS A 7 -23.36 -43.96 -15.31
N LYS A 8 -22.33 -43.61 -16.09
CA LYS A 8 -21.05 -43.13 -15.55
C LYS A 8 -21.18 -41.78 -14.82
N VAL A 9 -21.95 -40.84 -15.36
CA VAL A 9 -22.26 -39.55 -14.69
C VAL A 9 -22.99 -39.79 -13.36
N ASN A 10 -24.02 -40.63 -13.35
CA ASN A 10 -24.77 -40.94 -12.13
C ASN A 10 -23.92 -41.66 -11.08
N TYR A 11 -23.01 -42.53 -11.52
CA TYR A 11 -22.05 -43.17 -10.63
C TYR A 11 -21.12 -42.12 -9.99
N LEU A 12 -20.58 -41.19 -10.76
CA LEU A 12 -19.74 -40.11 -10.23
C LEU A 12 -20.51 -39.21 -9.24
N VAL A 13 -21.77 -38.88 -9.55
CA VAL A 13 -22.66 -38.13 -8.62
C VAL A 13 -22.86 -38.91 -7.32
N SER A 14 -23.07 -40.22 -7.39
CA SER A 14 -23.20 -41.07 -6.20
C SER A 14 -21.90 -41.12 -5.39
N LEU A 15 -20.75 -41.10 -6.06
CA LEU A 15 -19.44 -41.06 -5.41
C LEU A 15 -19.25 -39.74 -4.67
N PHE A 16 -19.52 -38.59 -5.29
CA PHE A 16 -19.44 -37.29 -4.61
C PHE A 16 -20.37 -37.23 -3.40
N ARG A 17 -21.58 -37.80 -3.51
CA ARG A 17 -22.50 -37.91 -2.37
C ARG A 17 -21.89 -38.71 -1.22
N ASN A 18 -21.20 -39.81 -1.51
CA ASN A 18 -20.54 -40.62 -0.48
C ASN A 18 -19.34 -39.88 0.12
N VAL A 19 -18.49 -39.24 -0.70
CA VAL A 19 -17.36 -38.45 -0.19
C VAL A 19 -17.84 -37.33 0.74
N VAL A 20 -18.89 -36.62 0.37
CA VAL A 20 -19.49 -35.59 1.23
C VAL A 20 -20.01 -36.19 2.54
N LYS A 21 -20.78 -37.28 2.49
CA LYS A 21 -21.33 -37.93 3.69
C LYS A 21 -20.26 -38.45 4.62
N ASP A 22 -19.18 -39.02 4.09
CA ASP A 22 -18.14 -39.64 4.90
C ASP A 22 -17.23 -38.62 5.60
N ASN A 23 -17.27 -37.34 5.19
CA ASN A 23 -16.34 -36.30 5.65
C ASN A 23 -17.02 -35.06 6.22
N ILE A 24 -18.34 -34.89 6.04
CA ILE A 24 -19.13 -33.78 6.57
C ILE A 24 -20.37 -34.37 7.24
N ASP A 25 -20.32 -34.45 8.57
CA ASP A 25 -21.43 -34.82 9.44
C ASP A 25 -21.99 -33.60 10.17
N ASP A 26 -23.00 -33.78 11.01
CA ASP A 26 -23.62 -32.69 11.79
C ASP A 26 -22.64 -31.97 12.74
N THR A 27 -21.48 -32.56 13.04
CA THR A 27 -20.49 -32.07 14.00
C THR A 27 -19.11 -31.81 13.40
N THR A 28 -18.85 -32.14 12.14
CA THR A 28 -17.54 -32.01 11.49
C THR A 28 -17.56 -30.93 10.41
N GLU A 29 -16.71 -29.92 10.58
CA GLU A 29 -16.48 -28.85 9.61
C GLU A 29 -15.33 -29.22 8.67
N TYR A 30 -15.47 -28.91 7.38
CA TYR A 30 -14.39 -29.11 6.42
C TYR A 30 -13.46 -27.88 6.39
N SER A 31 -12.15 -28.11 6.53
CA SER A 31 -11.18 -27.00 6.48
C SER A 31 -11.07 -26.40 5.08
N ARG A 32 -11.73 -25.26 4.86
CA ARG A 32 -11.67 -24.50 3.60
C ARG A 32 -10.31 -23.85 3.35
N THR A 33 -9.44 -23.78 4.35
CA THR A 33 -8.16 -23.06 4.30
C THR A 33 -7.00 -23.94 3.85
N THR A 34 -7.12 -25.27 3.95
CA THR A 34 -6.05 -26.22 3.64
C THR A 34 -6.50 -27.26 2.64
N TYR A 35 -5.67 -27.56 1.64
CA TYR A 35 -5.90 -28.67 0.72
C TYR A 35 -5.29 -29.95 1.31
N ASP A 36 -6.12 -30.95 1.60
CA ASP A 36 -5.69 -32.24 2.16
C ASP A 36 -5.92 -33.40 1.17
N ASN A 37 -4.82 -33.93 0.64
CA ASN A 37 -4.82 -35.09 -0.27
C ASN A 37 -5.17 -36.41 0.44
N GLY A 38 -4.96 -36.51 1.76
CA GLY A 38 -5.10 -37.75 2.52
C GLY A 38 -6.55 -38.23 2.64
N ILE A 39 -7.51 -37.29 2.63
CA ILE A 39 -8.94 -37.59 2.68
C ILE A 39 -9.41 -38.29 1.39
N LEU A 40 -8.88 -37.86 0.24
CA LEU A 40 -9.37 -38.25 -1.09
C LEU A 40 -8.71 -39.51 -1.65
N SER A 41 -7.50 -39.84 -1.18
CA SER A 41 -6.75 -41.04 -1.61
C SER A 41 -7.53 -42.35 -1.38
N LYS A 42 -8.39 -42.41 -0.35
CA LYS A 42 -9.23 -43.57 -0.03
C LYS A 42 -10.25 -43.92 -1.13
N TYR A 43 -10.57 -42.98 -2.01
CA TYR A 43 -11.53 -43.16 -3.10
C TYR A 43 -10.87 -43.44 -4.45
N GLU A 44 -9.54 -43.50 -4.52
CA GLU A 44 -8.77 -43.66 -5.76
C GLU A 44 -9.24 -44.86 -6.59
N SER A 45 -9.42 -46.02 -5.96
CA SER A 45 -9.86 -47.25 -6.64
C SER A 45 -11.25 -47.11 -7.25
N LYS A 46 -12.19 -46.48 -6.54
CA LYS A 46 -13.55 -46.22 -7.02
C LYS A 46 -13.57 -45.20 -8.16
N ILE A 47 -12.70 -44.19 -8.11
CA ILE A 47 -12.61 -43.18 -9.17
C ILE A 47 -11.99 -43.78 -10.43
N LYS A 48 -10.93 -44.60 -10.32
CA LYS A 48 -10.28 -45.23 -11.48
C LYS A 48 -11.24 -46.09 -12.32
N VAL A 49 -12.24 -46.72 -11.69
CA VAL A 49 -13.30 -47.48 -12.40
C VAL A 49 -14.11 -46.60 -13.37
N ILE A 50 -14.27 -45.30 -13.08
CA ILE A 50 -15.00 -44.36 -13.96
C ILE A 50 -14.21 -44.14 -15.27
N PHE A 51 -12.88 -44.07 -15.14
CA PHE A 51 -11.94 -43.81 -16.22
C PHE A 51 -11.53 -45.06 -17.02
N GLN A 52 -11.88 -46.26 -16.53
CA GLN A 52 -11.83 -47.49 -17.31
C GLN A 52 -12.99 -47.47 -18.32
N LEU A 53 -12.66 -47.16 -19.57
CA LEU A 53 -13.56 -47.35 -20.71
C LEU A 53 -13.31 -48.77 -21.21
N GLU A 54 -14.36 -49.59 -21.37
CA GLU A 54 -14.21 -50.86 -22.07
C GLU A 54 -13.85 -50.55 -23.52
N ASP A 55 -12.78 -51.18 -24.06
CA ASP A 55 -12.21 -50.91 -25.39
C ASP A 55 -13.24 -51.05 -26.54
N THR A 56 -14.42 -51.58 -26.26
CA THR A 56 -15.51 -51.84 -27.22
C THR A 56 -16.56 -50.72 -27.33
N ASP A 57 -16.59 -49.74 -26.42
CA ASP A 57 -17.74 -48.82 -26.34
C ASP A 57 -17.61 -47.54 -27.20
N PHE A 58 -16.38 -47.10 -27.51
CA PHE A 58 -16.11 -45.80 -28.16
C PHE A 58 -14.92 -45.80 -29.11
N HIS A 59 -14.56 -46.98 -29.64
CA HIS A 59 -13.40 -47.14 -30.50
C HIS A 59 -13.81 -47.10 -31.97
N PHE A 60 -13.28 -46.13 -32.73
CA PHE A 60 -13.61 -45.99 -34.15
C PHE A 60 -12.60 -46.78 -34.99
N HIS A 61 -13.10 -47.75 -35.75
CA HIS A 61 -12.32 -48.52 -36.73
C HIS A 61 -12.35 -47.85 -38.11
N PHE A 62 -11.23 -47.91 -38.83
CA PHE A 62 -11.14 -47.40 -40.19
C PHE A 62 -11.85 -48.37 -41.17
N GLN A 63 -12.78 -47.88 -41.98
CA GLN A 63 -13.53 -48.68 -42.98
C GLN A 63 -12.65 -49.35 -44.07
N GLY A 64 -11.33 -49.16 -44.04
CA GLY A 64 -10.37 -49.85 -44.92
C GLY A 64 -9.82 -51.17 -44.37
N GLU A 65 -10.10 -51.54 -43.11
CA GLU A 65 -9.58 -52.79 -42.51
C GLU A 65 -10.17 -54.06 -43.13
N GLU A 66 -11.39 -54.00 -43.70
CA GLU A 66 -11.97 -55.14 -44.41
C GLU A 66 -11.29 -55.40 -45.76
N LYS A 67 -10.83 -54.36 -46.47
CA LYS A 67 -10.07 -54.53 -47.73
C LYS A 67 -8.61 -54.90 -47.53
N ALA A 68 -8.01 -54.54 -46.38
CA ALA A 68 -6.63 -54.91 -46.07
C ALA A 68 -6.49 -56.37 -45.64
N LYS A 69 -7.55 -56.99 -45.13
CA LYS A 69 -7.57 -58.43 -44.79
C LYS A 69 -7.60 -59.35 -46.02
N GLU A 70 -8.15 -58.91 -47.16
CA GLU A 70 -8.16 -59.70 -48.39
C GLU A 70 -6.82 -59.68 -49.16
N THR A 71 -5.91 -58.75 -48.86
CA THR A 71 -4.59 -58.65 -49.53
C THR A 71 -3.40 -59.25 -48.74
N LYS A 72 -3.63 -59.88 -47.58
CA LYS A 72 -2.56 -60.44 -46.73
C LYS A 72 -2.38 -61.96 -46.85
N GLU A 73 -2.44 -62.52 -48.06
CA GLU A 73 -1.98 -63.91 -48.32
C GLU A 73 -0.51 -64.01 -48.79
N ALA A 74 0.26 -62.91 -48.85
CA ALA A 74 1.67 -62.98 -49.19
C ALA A 74 2.54 -62.05 -48.34
N GLY A 75 3.31 -62.66 -47.42
CA GLY A 75 4.59 -62.12 -46.95
C GLY A 75 4.58 -61.26 -45.68
N GLU A 76 5.24 -61.80 -44.65
CA GLU A 76 5.79 -61.18 -43.43
C GLU A 76 4.85 -60.87 -42.23
N PRO A 77 5.23 -61.30 -41.00
CA PRO A 77 4.48 -61.06 -39.77
C PRO A 77 4.80 -59.66 -39.22
N GLY A 78 4.12 -58.64 -39.73
CA GLY A 78 4.01 -57.34 -39.08
C GLY A 78 2.64 -57.19 -38.41
N GLU A 79 2.61 -56.93 -37.10
CA GLU A 79 1.40 -56.67 -36.32
C GLU A 79 0.45 -55.69 -37.05
N PRO A 80 -0.87 -55.94 -37.07
CA PRO A 80 -1.83 -55.00 -37.62
C PRO A 80 -1.99 -53.83 -36.65
N GLY A 81 -1.10 -52.84 -36.74
CA GLY A 81 -1.23 -51.59 -36.00
C GLY A 81 -2.23 -50.66 -36.68
N GLU A 82 -3.18 -50.12 -35.91
CA GLU A 82 -4.08 -49.05 -36.36
C GLU A 82 -3.29 -47.86 -36.95
N PRO A 83 -3.79 -47.22 -38.02
CA PRO A 83 -3.16 -46.03 -38.56
C PRO A 83 -3.06 -44.96 -37.46
N LYS A 84 -1.87 -44.35 -37.30
CA LYS A 84 -1.56 -43.37 -36.23
C LYS A 84 -2.61 -42.25 -36.09
N SER A 85 -3.27 -41.88 -37.18
CA SER A 85 -4.35 -40.88 -37.20
C SER A 85 -5.62 -41.33 -36.48
N VAL A 86 -5.98 -42.62 -36.56
CA VAL A 86 -7.15 -43.20 -35.91
C VAL A 86 -6.90 -43.35 -34.42
N LYS A 87 -5.70 -43.78 -34.03
CA LYS A 87 -5.29 -43.83 -32.62
C LYS A 87 -5.36 -42.44 -31.96
N LEU A 88 -4.81 -41.41 -32.61
CA LEU A 88 -4.90 -40.01 -32.13
C LEU A 88 -6.35 -39.51 -32.02
N PHE A 89 -7.22 -39.90 -32.96
CA PHE A 89 -8.63 -39.55 -32.92
C PHE A 89 -9.35 -40.24 -31.74
N ASN A 90 -9.15 -41.54 -31.56
CA ASN A 90 -9.74 -42.32 -30.46
C ASN A 90 -9.24 -41.81 -29.09
N ASP A 91 -7.96 -41.47 -28.97
CA ASP A 91 -7.40 -40.84 -27.76
C ASP A 91 -8.06 -39.49 -27.45
N THR A 92 -8.30 -38.66 -28.47
CA THR A 92 -8.97 -37.36 -28.33
C THR A 92 -10.45 -37.50 -27.96
N VAL A 93 -11.14 -38.49 -28.52
CA VAL A 93 -12.53 -38.77 -28.18
C VAL A 93 -12.63 -39.28 -26.75
N ASN A 94 -11.75 -40.19 -26.34
CA ASN A 94 -11.68 -40.71 -24.98
C ASN A 94 -11.38 -39.61 -23.95
N SER A 95 -10.46 -38.70 -24.24
CA SER A 95 -10.18 -37.57 -23.34
C SER A 95 -11.40 -36.66 -23.18
N ARG A 96 -12.12 -36.36 -24.27
CA ARG A 96 -13.35 -35.55 -24.23
C ARG A 96 -14.50 -36.24 -23.49
N ILE A 97 -14.62 -37.56 -23.64
CA ILE A 97 -15.64 -38.34 -22.91
C ILE A 97 -15.36 -38.29 -21.41
N LYS A 98 -14.10 -38.49 -21.00
CA LYS A 98 -13.69 -38.39 -19.59
C LYS A 98 -13.95 -36.99 -19.01
N GLU A 99 -13.56 -35.95 -19.75
CA GLU A 99 -13.85 -34.55 -19.40
C GLU A 99 -15.36 -34.30 -19.26
N PHE A 100 -16.17 -34.79 -20.21
CA PHE A 100 -17.63 -34.67 -20.18
C PHE A 100 -18.23 -35.36 -18.93
N VAL A 101 -17.83 -36.60 -18.64
CA VAL A 101 -18.35 -37.35 -17.48
C VAL A 101 -18.04 -36.62 -16.18
N VAL A 102 -16.82 -36.12 -16.02
CA VAL A 102 -16.44 -35.39 -14.81
C VAL A 102 -17.15 -34.05 -14.72
N SER A 103 -17.12 -33.24 -15.78
CA SER A 103 -17.76 -31.92 -15.81
C SER A 103 -19.28 -32.02 -15.54
N CYS A 104 -19.99 -32.90 -16.26
CA CYS A 104 -21.42 -33.07 -16.05
C CYS A 104 -21.74 -33.66 -14.66
N GLY A 105 -20.94 -34.61 -14.17
CA GLY A 105 -21.15 -35.21 -12.85
C GLY A 105 -20.95 -34.20 -11.71
N SER A 106 -19.87 -33.42 -11.75
CA SER A 106 -19.59 -32.39 -10.75
C SER A 106 -20.63 -31.27 -10.80
N GLN A 107 -20.97 -30.76 -11.99
CA GLN A 107 -22.00 -29.72 -12.15
C GLN A 107 -23.38 -30.18 -11.69
N THR A 108 -23.78 -31.41 -12.03
CA THR A 108 -25.08 -31.97 -11.61
C THR A 108 -25.16 -32.09 -10.10
N PHE A 109 -24.10 -32.61 -9.46
CA PHE A 109 -24.07 -32.73 -8.01
C PHE A 109 -24.05 -31.36 -7.32
N LEU A 110 -23.17 -30.45 -7.73
CA LEU A 110 -23.08 -29.09 -7.17
C LEU A 110 -24.40 -28.33 -7.32
N THR A 111 -25.02 -28.38 -8.50
CA THR A 111 -26.34 -27.76 -8.74
C THR A 111 -27.43 -28.35 -7.84
N SER A 112 -27.39 -29.67 -7.62
CA SER A 112 -28.34 -30.33 -6.72
C SER A 112 -28.18 -29.88 -5.26
N LEU A 113 -26.95 -29.59 -4.80
CA LEU A 113 -26.69 -29.06 -3.46
C LEU A 113 -27.29 -27.67 -3.30
N VAL A 114 -27.04 -26.76 -4.24
CA VAL A 114 -27.59 -25.40 -4.20
C VAL A 114 -29.11 -25.41 -4.31
N THR A 115 -29.66 -26.22 -5.22
CA THR A 115 -31.12 -26.32 -5.38
C THR A 115 -31.78 -26.84 -4.10
N SER A 116 -31.16 -27.83 -3.43
CA SER A 116 -31.66 -28.35 -2.16
C SER A 116 -31.63 -27.30 -1.05
N PHE A 117 -30.56 -26.49 -1.00
CA PHE A 117 -30.43 -25.38 -0.04
C PHE A 117 -31.46 -24.26 -0.29
N VAL A 118 -31.68 -23.88 -1.54
CA VAL A 118 -32.70 -22.88 -1.89
C VAL A 118 -34.10 -23.39 -1.54
N ASN A 119 -34.38 -24.68 -1.77
CA ASN A 119 -35.67 -25.29 -1.46
C ASN A 119 -35.91 -25.49 0.04
N SER A 120 -34.86 -25.57 0.87
CA SER A 120 -35.03 -25.74 2.33
C SER A 120 -35.53 -24.48 3.04
N GLY A 121 -35.42 -23.29 2.43
CA GLY A 121 -36.02 -22.04 2.94
C GLY A 121 -35.42 -21.46 4.23
N ASP A 122 -34.72 -22.25 5.03
CA ASP A 122 -34.05 -21.84 6.26
C ASP A 122 -32.58 -21.43 5.98
N ASN A 123 -32.33 -20.13 5.87
CA ASN A 123 -30.99 -19.55 5.70
C ASN A 123 -30.31 -19.34 7.06
N ASN A 124 -30.16 -20.39 7.86
CA ASN A 124 -29.35 -20.32 9.07
C ASN A 124 -27.85 -20.27 8.70
N GLU A 125 -27.04 -19.63 9.54
CA GLU A 125 -25.59 -19.50 9.34
C GLU A 125 -24.90 -20.88 9.28
N SER A 126 -25.38 -21.84 10.09
CA SER A 126 -24.91 -23.22 10.08
C SER A 126 -25.17 -23.95 8.77
N ASP A 127 -26.35 -23.77 8.18
CA ASP A 127 -26.74 -24.45 6.93
C ASP A 127 -26.01 -23.85 5.73
N THR A 128 -25.77 -22.53 5.77
CA THR A 128 -24.92 -21.85 4.80
C THR A 128 -23.48 -22.37 4.88
N SER A 129 -22.89 -22.44 6.07
CA SER A 129 -21.53 -22.97 6.25
C SER A 129 -21.43 -24.42 5.74
N ARG A 130 -22.40 -25.27 6.07
CA ARG A 130 -22.45 -26.65 5.58
C ARG A 130 -22.55 -26.75 4.07
N LEU A 131 -23.35 -25.90 3.41
CA LEU A 131 -23.40 -25.86 1.94
C LEU A 131 -22.01 -25.57 1.36
N GLN A 132 -21.32 -24.57 1.91
CA GLN A 132 -20.00 -24.16 1.45
C GLN A 132 -18.94 -25.26 1.64
N ASP A 133 -18.97 -26.00 2.75
CA ASP A 133 -18.10 -27.16 2.98
C ASP A 133 -18.33 -28.27 1.95
N LYS A 134 -19.60 -28.57 1.65
CA LYS A 134 -19.98 -29.59 0.65
C LYS A 134 -19.52 -29.19 -0.75
N ILE A 135 -19.60 -27.91 -1.09
CA ILE A 135 -19.08 -27.38 -2.36
C ILE A 135 -17.55 -27.49 -2.38
N ALA A 136 -16.86 -27.07 -1.33
CA ALA A 136 -15.40 -27.07 -1.22
C ALA A 136 -14.81 -28.48 -1.38
N ILE A 137 -15.33 -29.47 -0.64
CA ILE A 137 -14.83 -30.85 -0.74
C ILE A 137 -15.09 -31.46 -2.12
N THR A 138 -16.21 -31.12 -2.76
CA THR A 138 -16.52 -31.58 -4.13
C THR A 138 -15.54 -30.99 -5.14
N LEU A 139 -15.23 -29.71 -5.02
CA LEU A 139 -14.24 -29.06 -5.88
C LEU A 139 -12.83 -29.60 -5.65
N ASP A 140 -12.45 -29.87 -4.39
CA ASP A 140 -11.19 -30.51 -4.05
C ASP A 140 -11.09 -31.94 -4.58
N CYS A 141 -12.21 -32.69 -4.65
CA CYS A 141 -12.25 -33.96 -5.37
C CYS A 141 -11.91 -33.78 -6.85
N VAL A 142 -12.47 -32.77 -7.52
CA VAL A 142 -12.18 -32.51 -8.94
C VAL A 142 -10.70 -32.12 -9.15
N ILE A 143 -10.13 -31.29 -8.24
CA ILE A 143 -8.69 -30.98 -8.25
C ILE A 143 -7.88 -32.28 -8.09
N TRP A 144 -8.24 -33.11 -7.12
CA TRP A 144 -7.51 -34.36 -6.85
C TRP A 144 -7.56 -35.34 -8.03
N ILE A 145 -8.72 -35.49 -8.69
CA ILE A 145 -8.89 -36.29 -9.91
C ILE A 145 -7.95 -35.78 -11.01
N THR A 146 -7.90 -34.47 -11.18
CA THR A 146 -7.09 -33.82 -12.20
C THR A 146 -5.59 -34.00 -11.97
N LEU A 147 -5.15 -33.93 -10.70
CA LEU A 147 -3.75 -34.05 -10.33
C LEU A 147 -3.25 -35.50 -10.31
N ASN A 148 -4.08 -36.44 -9.86
CA ASN A 148 -3.63 -37.82 -9.56
C ASN A 148 -4.12 -38.87 -10.55
N ILE A 149 -5.16 -38.59 -11.36
CA ILE A 149 -5.76 -39.58 -12.26
C ILE A 149 -5.62 -39.18 -13.72
N ASP A 150 -6.19 -38.04 -14.13
CA ASP A 150 -6.17 -37.64 -15.54
C ASP A 150 -6.15 -36.11 -15.70
N ALA A 151 -5.02 -35.60 -16.22
CA ALA A 151 -4.79 -34.19 -16.47
C ALA A 151 -5.70 -33.60 -17.56
N CYS A 152 -6.38 -34.42 -18.37
CA CYS A 152 -7.31 -33.94 -19.40
C CYS A 152 -8.58 -33.31 -18.80
N VAL A 153 -8.84 -33.52 -17.51
CA VAL A 153 -10.06 -33.10 -16.82
C VAL A 153 -9.96 -31.67 -16.24
N LYS A 154 -8.82 -30.98 -16.39
CA LYS A 154 -8.56 -29.63 -15.83
C LYS A 154 -9.68 -28.62 -16.05
N SER A 155 -10.22 -28.55 -17.27
CA SER A 155 -11.32 -27.67 -17.65
C SER A 155 -12.60 -27.91 -16.82
N SER A 156 -12.84 -29.14 -16.36
CA SER A 156 -14.01 -29.51 -15.57
C SER A 156 -14.03 -28.79 -14.23
N PHE A 157 -12.86 -28.55 -13.61
CA PHE A 157 -12.75 -27.74 -12.40
C PHE A 157 -13.22 -26.30 -12.65
N PHE A 158 -12.66 -25.62 -13.65
CA PHE A 158 -12.99 -24.24 -13.96
C PHE A 158 -14.46 -24.07 -14.40
N GLN A 159 -15.00 -25.03 -15.17
CA GLN A 159 -16.41 -25.03 -15.54
C GLN A 159 -17.34 -25.24 -14.33
N SER A 160 -16.98 -26.15 -13.42
CA SER A 160 -17.73 -26.39 -12.19
C SER A 160 -17.71 -25.16 -11.30
N LEU A 161 -16.54 -24.54 -11.13
CA LEU A 161 -16.33 -23.29 -10.40
C LEU A 161 -17.18 -22.16 -11.00
N ALA A 162 -17.15 -21.98 -12.32
CA ALA A 162 -17.95 -20.95 -12.98
C ALA A 162 -19.46 -21.17 -12.81
N THR A 163 -19.93 -22.42 -12.87
CA THR A 163 -21.34 -22.76 -12.69
C THR A 163 -21.79 -22.49 -11.26
N ILE A 164 -21.05 -22.98 -10.26
CA ILE A 164 -21.44 -22.85 -8.86
C ILE A 164 -21.39 -21.39 -8.39
N SER A 165 -20.35 -20.65 -8.77
CA SER A 165 -20.25 -19.23 -8.42
C SER A 165 -21.37 -18.41 -9.04
N ASN A 166 -21.79 -18.69 -10.29
CA ASN A 166 -22.92 -18.00 -10.91
C ASN A 166 -24.27 -18.33 -10.24
N GLN A 167 -24.45 -19.57 -9.77
CA GLN A 167 -25.64 -19.98 -9.02
C GLN A 167 -25.68 -19.29 -7.64
N LEU A 168 -24.59 -19.34 -6.88
CA LEU A 168 -24.47 -18.67 -5.58
C LEU A 168 -24.68 -17.16 -5.71
N PHE A 169 -24.08 -16.54 -6.74
CA PHE A 169 -24.22 -15.12 -6.99
C PHE A 169 -25.65 -14.72 -7.41
N SER A 170 -26.45 -15.66 -7.90
CA SER A 170 -27.87 -15.44 -8.17
C SER A 170 -28.74 -15.54 -6.90
N ILE A 171 -28.21 -16.10 -5.81
CA ILE A 171 -28.83 -16.08 -4.48
C ILE A 171 -28.51 -14.75 -3.78
N SER A 172 -27.22 -14.48 -3.55
CA SER A 172 -26.73 -13.20 -3.02
C SER A 172 -25.23 -13.01 -3.23
N THR A 173 -24.73 -11.78 -3.15
CA THR A 173 -23.28 -11.51 -3.20
C THR A 173 -22.53 -12.13 -2.03
N GLU A 174 -23.14 -12.14 -0.84
CA GLU A 174 -22.54 -12.73 0.36
C GLU A 174 -22.24 -14.23 0.18
N GLN A 175 -23.14 -14.96 -0.47
CA GLN A 175 -22.99 -16.41 -0.69
C GLN A 175 -21.80 -16.74 -1.60
N VAL A 176 -21.59 -15.95 -2.67
CA VAL A 176 -20.41 -16.13 -3.52
C VAL A 176 -19.14 -15.63 -2.85
N GLU A 177 -19.22 -14.59 -2.01
CA GLU A 177 -18.07 -14.06 -1.29
C GLU A 177 -17.52 -15.04 -0.23
N GLN A 178 -18.41 -15.73 0.49
CA GLN A 178 -18.01 -16.79 1.43
C GLN A 178 -17.32 -17.96 0.71
N MET A 179 -17.81 -18.32 -0.47
CA MET A 179 -17.21 -19.33 -1.34
C MET A 179 -15.85 -18.87 -1.88
N TRP A 180 -15.69 -17.58 -2.15
CA TRP A 180 -14.47 -17.01 -2.73
C TRP A 180 -13.23 -17.21 -1.84
N SER A 181 -13.41 -17.23 -0.52
CA SER A 181 -12.33 -17.51 0.43
C SER A 181 -11.70 -18.90 0.22
N TYR A 182 -12.51 -19.89 -0.23
CA TYR A 182 -11.98 -21.19 -0.65
C TYR A 182 -11.18 -21.09 -1.96
N VAL A 183 -11.66 -20.32 -2.94
CA VAL A 183 -10.96 -20.13 -4.22
C VAL A 183 -9.57 -19.52 -4.00
N GLU A 184 -9.49 -18.49 -3.16
CA GLU A 184 -8.22 -17.85 -2.78
C GLU A 184 -7.26 -18.80 -2.07
N SER A 185 -7.76 -19.66 -1.17
CA SER A 185 -6.91 -20.63 -0.47
C SER A 185 -6.32 -21.70 -1.39
N ARG A 186 -6.94 -21.94 -2.56
CA ARG A 186 -6.48 -22.91 -3.56
C ARG A 186 -5.57 -22.32 -4.64
N VAL A 187 -5.35 -21.01 -4.67
CA VAL A 187 -4.42 -20.36 -5.63
C VAL A 187 -3.03 -21.03 -5.65
N PRO A 188 -2.37 -21.31 -4.50
CA PRO A 188 -1.05 -21.95 -4.52
C PRO A 188 -1.05 -23.33 -5.17
N VAL A 189 -2.11 -24.12 -4.95
CA VAL A 189 -2.28 -25.45 -5.57
C VAL A 189 -2.52 -25.30 -7.06
N ILE A 190 -3.34 -24.33 -7.47
CA ILE A 190 -3.65 -24.08 -8.88
C ILE A 190 -2.40 -23.73 -9.68
N ILE A 191 -1.54 -22.86 -9.12
CA ILE A 191 -0.30 -22.40 -9.75
C ILE A 191 0.79 -23.48 -9.70
N SER A 192 1.06 -24.05 -8.52
CA SER A 192 2.25 -24.88 -8.31
C SER A 192 2.10 -26.30 -8.86
N ASN A 193 0.87 -26.84 -8.92
CA ASN A 193 0.63 -28.24 -9.27
C ASN A 193 0.16 -28.40 -10.73
N GLY A 194 0.28 -27.36 -11.56
CA GLY A 194 0.00 -27.43 -12.99
C GLY A 194 -1.48 -27.52 -13.37
N MET A 195 -2.40 -27.13 -12.48
CA MET A 195 -3.84 -26.99 -12.82
C MET A 195 -4.08 -25.84 -13.81
N PHE A 196 -3.24 -24.81 -13.77
CA PHE A 196 -3.25 -23.69 -14.71
C PHE A 196 -1.90 -23.60 -15.42
N THR A 197 -1.90 -23.56 -16.76
CA THR A 197 -0.68 -23.52 -17.59
C THR A 197 -0.61 -22.28 -18.48
N ASN A 198 -1.47 -21.29 -18.22
CA ASN A 198 -1.59 -20.03 -18.97
C ASN A 198 -1.79 -20.19 -20.49
N LYS A 199 -2.38 -21.30 -20.93
CA LYS A 199 -2.76 -21.51 -22.34
C LYS A 199 -3.92 -20.60 -22.72
N VAL A 200 -4.04 -20.26 -24.02
CA VAL A 200 -5.08 -19.33 -24.52
C VAL A 200 -6.49 -19.78 -24.12
N GLY A 201 -6.81 -21.06 -24.27
CA GLY A 201 -8.14 -21.60 -23.90
C GLY A 201 -8.43 -21.49 -22.40
N GLU A 202 -7.46 -21.80 -21.55
CA GLU A 202 -7.59 -21.70 -20.07
C GLU A 202 -7.76 -20.24 -19.65
N ARG A 203 -7.00 -19.32 -20.25
CA ARG A 203 -7.13 -17.87 -20.03
C ARG A 203 -8.52 -17.36 -20.35
N MET A 204 -9.04 -17.70 -21.54
CA MET A 204 -10.38 -17.27 -21.95
C MET A 204 -11.45 -17.78 -20.99
N GLN A 205 -11.33 -19.00 -20.49
CA GLN A 205 -12.27 -19.56 -19.51
C GLN A 205 -12.22 -18.80 -18.18
N ILE A 206 -11.03 -18.55 -17.63
CA ILE A 206 -10.88 -17.79 -16.38
C ILE A 206 -11.40 -16.37 -16.54
N LEU A 207 -10.99 -15.66 -17.59
CA LEU A 207 -11.45 -14.29 -17.86
C LEU A 207 -12.97 -14.23 -18.05
N SER A 208 -13.54 -15.15 -18.83
CA SER A 208 -14.99 -15.22 -19.02
C SER A 208 -15.72 -15.46 -17.69
N PHE A 209 -15.19 -16.33 -16.84
CA PHE A 209 -15.74 -16.60 -15.52
C PHE A 209 -15.65 -15.37 -14.61
N THR A 210 -14.48 -14.77 -14.46
CA THR A 210 -14.27 -13.65 -13.54
C THR A 210 -15.00 -12.40 -14.01
N ASN A 211 -15.07 -12.14 -15.33
CA ASN A 211 -15.87 -11.05 -15.87
C ASN A 211 -17.37 -11.28 -15.60
N SER A 212 -17.87 -12.53 -15.65
CA SER A 212 -19.27 -12.81 -15.30
C SER A 212 -19.64 -12.47 -13.85
N LEU A 213 -18.66 -12.41 -12.94
CA LEU A 213 -18.84 -11.99 -11.56
C LEU A 213 -18.74 -10.47 -11.40
N VAL A 214 -17.78 -9.83 -12.08
CA VAL A 214 -17.50 -8.40 -11.92
C VAL A 214 -18.47 -7.52 -12.75
N ASP A 215 -18.77 -7.91 -13.99
CA ASP A 215 -19.56 -7.10 -14.93
C ASP A 215 -21.01 -6.85 -14.45
N ARG A 216 -21.54 -7.70 -13.56
CA ARG A 216 -22.89 -7.50 -12.99
C ARG A 216 -22.97 -6.23 -12.13
N PHE A 217 -21.85 -5.77 -11.57
CA PHE A 217 -21.78 -4.54 -10.80
C PHE A 217 -21.56 -3.29 -11.66
N GLU A 218 -21.19 -3.47 -12.94
CA GLU A 218 -20.94 -2.38 -13.89
C GLU A 218 -22.16 -2.08 -14.80
N GLN A 219 -23.36 -2.51 -14.38
CA GLN A 219 -24.61 -2.25 -15.09
C GLN A 219 -24.96 -0.75 -15.01
N THR A 220 -24.50 0.03 -16.00
CA THR A 220 -25.34 0.99 -16.77
C THR A 220 -24.47 1.96 -17.56
N LYS A 221 -24.27 1.66 -18.85
CA LYS A 221 -23.82 2.66 -19.82
C LYS A 221 -25.04 3.47 -20.26
N PHE A 222 -25.13 4.74 -19.87
CA PHE A 222 -26.05 5.68 -20.52
C PHE A 222 -25.28 6.40 -21.64
N ALA A 223 -25.72 6.25 -22.90
CA ALA A 223 -25.04 6.79 -24.08
C ALA A 223 -23.55 6.38 -24.21
N GLY A 224 -23.19 5.18 -23.72
CA GLY A 224 -21.81 4.65 -23.78
C GLY A 224 -20.86 5.18 -22.69
N LYS A 225 -21.32 6.02 -21.76
CA LYS A 225 -20.55 6.50 -20.60
C LYS A 225 -20.96 5.79 -19.30
N ILE A 226 -20.00 5.62 -18.39
CA ILE A 226 -20.23 4.97 -17.09
C ILE A 226 -20.84 5.98 -16.11
N ASP A 227 -21.98 5.64 -15.51
CA ASP A 227 -22.62 6.43 -14.46
C ASP A 227 -22.17 5.93 -13.09
N SER A 228 -21.24 6.65 -12.47
CA SER A 228 -20.70 6.38 -11.12
C SER A 228 -21.81 6.21 -10.07
N TYR A 229 -22.92 6.95 -10.18
CA TYR A 229 -24.04 6.93 -9.22
C TYR A 229 -24.89 5.65 -9.27
N LYS A 230 -24.67 4.81 -10.27
CA LYS A 230 -25.35 3.52 -10.42
C LYS A 230 -24.43 2.33 -10.17
N LYS A 231 -23.15 2.59 -9.90
CA LYS A 231 -22.19 1.55 -9.55
C LYS A 231 -22.53 1.03 -8.16
N ASP A 232 -22.54 -0.29 -8.01
CA ASP A 232 -22.67 -0.92 -6.71
C ASP A 232 -21.32 -0.86 -5.96
N THR A 233 -21.14 0.19 -5.16
CA THR A 233 -19.95 0.39 -4.34
C THR A 233 -19.89 -0.49 -3.10
N HIS A 234 -21.00 -1.15 -2.71
CA HIS A 234 -21.02 -2.01 -1.52
C HIS A 234 -20.17 -3.27 -1.72
N ASN A 235 -20.08 -3.73 -2.96
CA ASN A 235 -19.40 -4.97 -3.32
C ASN A 235 -18.02 -4.75 -3.97
N ASP A 236 -17.42 -3.56 -3.79
CA ASP A 236 -16.09 -3.23 -4.35
C ASP A 236 -14.98 -4.12 -3.78
N VAL A 237 -15.10 -4.57 -2.53
CA VAL A 237 -14.15 -5.51 -1.89
C VAL A 237 -14.15 -6.84 -2.62
N PHE A 238 -15.33 -7.43 -2.87
CA PHE A 238 -15.47 -8.67 -3.61
C PHE A 238 -14.93 -8.54 -5.04
N GLN A 239 -15.28 -7.46 -5.76
CA GLN A 239 -14.73 -7.18 -7.09
C GLN A 239 -13.20 -7.10 -7.09
N CYS A 240 -12.62 -6.46 -6.08
CA CYS A 240 -11.17 -6.37 -5.91
C CYS A 240 -10.53 -7.74 -5.69
N ARG A 241 -11.11 -8.58 -4.82
CA ARG A 241 -10.65 -9.96 -4.57
C ARG A 241 -10.66 -10.80 -5.85
N VAL A 242 -11.72 -10.69 -6.66
CA VAL A 242 -11.81 -11.38 -7.96
C VAL A 242 -10.73 -10.89 -8.93
N ARG A 243 -10.49 -9.58 -9.00
CA ARG A 243 -9.43 -9.01 -9.85
C ARG A 243 -8.02 -9.44 -9.39
N ILE A 244 -7.77 -9.46 -8.08
CA ILE A 244 -6.50 -9.92 -7.51
C ILE A 244 -6.23 -11.38 -7.88
N PHE A 245 -7.24 -12.26 -7.78
CA PHE A 245 -7.13 -13.64 -8.22
C PHE A 245 -6.68 -13.76 -9.68
N VAL A 246 -7.27 -12.97 -10.59
CA VAL A 246 -6.85 -12.96 -12.01
C VAL A 246 -5.39 -12.50 -12.15
N THR A 247 -4.98 -11.44 -11.44
CA THR A 247 -3.61 -10.93 -11.50
C THR A 247 -2.56 -11.90 -10.92
N GLN A 248 -2.97 -12.82 -10.04
CA GLN A 248 -2.09 -13.86 -9.51
C GLN A 248 -1.91 -15.03 -10.49
N LEU A 249 -2.89 -15.30 -11.34
CA LEU A 249 -2.85 -16.40 -12.30
C LEU A 249 -2.25 -15.99 -13.64
N LEU A 250 -2.59 -14.81 -14.13
CA LEU A 250 -2.15 -14.34 -15.45
C LEU A 250 -0.79 -13.66 -15.38
N ASP A 251 0.06 -13.97 -16.35
CA ASP A 251 1.33 -13.26 -16.54
C ASP A 251 1.10 -11.77 -16.77
N PHE A 252 1.96 -10.93 -16.18
CA PHE A 252 1.87 -9.49 -16.28
C PHE A 252 2.06 -8.97 -17.72
N ASP A 253 3.12 -9.43 -18.40
CA ASP A 253 3.43 -9.08 -19.79
C ASP A 253 3.15 -10.28 -20.70
N ASP A 254 1.90 -10.43 -21.09
CA ASP A 254 1.44 -11.49 -21.96
C ASP A 254 1.70 -11.15 -23.43
N THR A 255 2.30 -12.10 -24.15
CA THR A 255 2.53 -12.07 -25.60
C THR A 255 1.27 -11.82 -26.44
N THR A 256 0.07 -12.07 -25.90
CA THR A 256 -1.20 -11.82 -26.61
C THR A 256 -1.65 -10.36 -26.58
N GLY A 257 -1.08 -9.52 -25.72
CA GLY A 257 -1.48 -8.12 -25.59
C GLY A 257 -2.85 -7.88 -24.94
N LEU A 258 -3.52 -8.92 -24.42
CA LEU A 258 -4.79 -8.77 -23.67
C LEU A 258 -4.64 -7.89 -22.41
N ASN A 259 -3.44 -7.82 -21.83
CA ASN A 259 -3.12 -6.93 -20.72
C ASN A 259 -2.66 -5.53 -21.18
N LYS A 260 -2.49 -5.32 -22.49
CA LYS A 260 -2.03 -4.05 -23.10
C LYS A 260 -3.19 -3.25 -23.70
N TYR A 261 -4.32 -3.20 -22.98
CA TYR A 261 -5.45 -2.37 -23.36
C TYR A 261 -5.47 -1.07 -22.56
N PHE A 262 -5.52 0.05 -23.28
CA PHE A 262 -5.74 1.36 -22.69
C PHE A 262 -7.25 1.56 -22.51
N HIS A 263 -7.75 1.39 -21.29
CA HIS A 263 -9.13 1.69 -20.94
C HIS A 263 -9.27 3.12 -20.44
N ILE A 264 -10.15 3.89 -21.09
CA ILE A 264 -10.57 5.21 -20.60
C ILE A 264 -11.79 4.99 -19.70
N ALA A 265 -11.75 5.53 -18.48
CA ALA A 265 -12.85 5.40 -17.51
C ALA A 265 -14.17 5.95 -18.06
N ASN A 266 -14.15 6.99 -18.90
CA ASN A 266 -15.29 7.56 -19.62
C ASN A 266 -16.53 7.76 -18.72
N ARG A 267 -16.31 8.39 -17.56
CA ARG A 267 -17.34 8.59 -16.54
C ARG A 267 -18.13 9.88 -16.79
N THR A 268 -19.40 9.89 -16.43
CA THR A 268 -20.20 11.12 -16.46
C THR A 268 -19.99 11.94 -15.19
N ALA A 269 -19.55 13.20 -15.32
CA ALA A 269 -19.51 14.13 -14.20
C ALA A 269 -20.92 14.66 -13.88
N PHE A 270 -21.36 14.55 -12.62
CA PHE A 270 -22.56 15.25 -12.17
C PHE A 270 -22.30 16.75 -12.07
N GLN A 271 -23.30 17.56 -12.40
CA GLN A 271 -23.21 19.02 -12.41
C GLN A 271 -24.47 19.59 -11.77
N PHE A 272 -24.31 20.57 -10.89
CA PHE A 272 -25.39 21.32 -10.30
C PHE A 272 -25.01 22.81 -10.21
N PRO A 273 -26.00 23.72 -10.28
CA PRO A 273 -25.74 25.14 -10.23
C PRO A 273 -25.34 25.58 -8.81
N VAL A 274 -24.28 26.38 -8.71
CA VAL A 274 -23.80 26.99 -7.47
C VAL A 274 -23.57 28.48 -7.71
N LYS A 275 -23.88 29.33 -6.72
CA LYS A 275 -23.69 30.78 -6.79
C LYS A 275 -22.23 31.21 -6.68
N ASP A 276 -21.48 30.50 -5.86
CA ASP A 276 -20.04 30.71 -5.69
C ASP A 276 -19.27 30.30 -6.95
N VAL A 277 -18.38 31.18 -7.42
CA VAL A 277 -17.65 31.00 -8.68
C VAL A 277 -16.59 29.90 -8.55
N PHE A 278 -15.86 29.86 -7.44
CA PHE A 278 -14.82 28.87 -7.18
C PHE A 278 -15.41 27.46 -7.08
N LEU A 279 -16.48 27.29 -6.31
CA LEU A 279 -17.19 26.00 -6.23
C LEU A 279 -17.80 25.59 -7.58
N SER A 280 -18.36 26.54 -8.33
CA SER A 280 -18.88 26.28 -9.68
C SER A 280 -17.78 25.80 -10.63
N ASP A 281 -16.57 26.36 -10.51
CA ASP A 281 -15.42 25.96 -11.30
C ASP A 281 -14.92 24.58 -10.88
N ILE A 282 -14.83 24.28 -9.57
CA ILE A 282 -14.49 22.94 -9.05
C ILE A 282 -15.44 21.88 -9.60
N ILE A 283 -16.75 22.12 -9.55
CA ILE A 283 -17.75 21.19 -10.08
C ILE A 283 -17.56 21.00 -11.59
N GLN A 284 -17.28 22.07 -12.34
CA GLN A 284 -17.11 21.99 -13.79
C GLN A 284 -15.83 21.27 -14.21
N VAL A 285 -14.71 21.46 -13.51
CA VAL A 285 -13.45 20.78 -13.86
C VAL A 285 -13.49 19.27 -13.62
N GLN A 286 -14.42 18.74 -12.81
CA GLN A 286 -14.65 17.29 -12.69
C GLN A 286 -14.87 16.60 -14.04
N LYS A 287 -15.38 17.33 -15.05
CA LYS A 287 -15.49 16.85 -16.42
C LYS A 287 -14.15 16.39 -17.01
N ILE A 288 -13.08 17.16 -16.78
CA ILE A 288 -11.74 16.88 -17.33
C ILE A 288 -11.03 15.78 -16.54
N PHE A 289 -11.30 15.67 -15.24
CA PHE A 289 -10.78 14.58 -14.40
C PHE A 289 -11.37 13.23 -14.81
N ASN A 290 -12.65 13.20 -15.17
CA ASN A 290 -13.36 11.97 -15.55
C ASN A 290 -13.12 11.50 -16.99
N ASP A 291 -12.82 12.41 -17.92
CA ASP A 291 -12.66 12.09 -19.34
C ASP A 291 -11.71 13.08 -20.06
N PRO A 292 -10.40 13.09 -19.73
CA PRO A 292 -9.47 14.07 -20.27
C PRO A 292 -9.30 13.94 -21.79
N LEU A 293 -9.24 12.71 -22.32
CA LEU A 293 -9.01 12.50 -23.76
C LEU A 293 -10.20 12.91 -24.64
N TYR A 294 -11.42 12.96 -24.12
CA TYR A 294 -12.55 13.51 -24.86
C TYR A 294 -12.34 14.97 -25.26
N TYR A 295 -11.72 15.77 -24.38
CA TYR A 295 -11.46 17.19 -24.62
C TYR A 295 -10.24 17.46 -25.51
N MET A 296 -9.40 16.46 -25.77
CA MET A 296 -8.32 16.54 -26.77
C MET A 296 -8.83 16.66 -28.22
N LYS A 297 -10.04 16.16 -28.50
CA LYS A 297 -10.61 16.18 -29.85
C LYS A 297 -10.79 17.62 -30.32
N LYS A 298 -10.45 17.90 -31.59
CA LYS A 298 -10.55 19.23 -32.21
C LYS A 298 -11.91 19.92 -32.00
N GLN A 299 -13.01 19.15 -31.97
CA GLN A 299 -14.37 19.66 -31.76
C GLN A 299 -14.58 20.30 -30.39
N ASN A 300 -13.78 19.91 -29.38
CA ASN A 300 -13.92 20.32 -27.99
C ASN A 300 -12.86 21.35 -27.56
N SER A 301 -12.06 21.91 -28.49
CA SER A 301 -10.92 22.79 -28.17
C SER A 301 -11.31 24.04 -27.38
N ASN A 302 -12.47 24.63 -27.67
CA ASN A 302 -12.96 25.82 -26.98
C ASN A 302 -13.32 25.51 -25.53
N GLU A 303 -13.95 24.35 -25.30
CA GLU A 303 -14.31 23.89 -23.96
C GLU A 303 -13.06 23.50 -23.17
N LEU A 304 -12.07 22.86 -23.81
CA LEU A 304 -10.78 22.57 -23.20
C LEU A 304 -10.07 23.84 -22.73
N ASN A 305 -10.04 24.89 -23.56
CA ASN A 305 -9.44 26.17 -23.18
C ASN A 305 -10.17 26.79 -21.96
N ARG A 306 -11.50 26.77 -21.98
CA ARG A 306 -12.31 27.24 -20.84
C ARG A 306 -12.00 26.46 -19.55
N LEU A 307 -11.93 25.14 -19.62
CA LEU A 307 -11.63 24.27 -18.48
C LEU A 307 -10.18 24.43 -18.01
N ALA A 308 -9.22 24.62 -18.92
CA ALA A 308 -7.81 24.83 -18.58
C ALA A 308 -7.60 26.13 -17.79
N ASN A 309 -8.28 27.22 -18.17
CA ASN A 309 -8.22 28.47 -17.42
C ASN A 309 -8.84 28.33 -16.02
N LYS A 310 -9.95 27.59 -15.89
CA LYS A 310 -10.57 27.29 -14.59
C LYS A 310 -9.65 26.44 -13.72
N LEU A 311 -9.05 25.38 -14.28
CA LEU A 311 -8.06 24.56 -13.59
C LEU A 311 -6.89 25.40 -13.06
N TYR A 312 -6.38 26.32 -13.88
CA TYR A 312 -5.31 27.22 -13.46
C TYR A 312 -5.74 28.09 -12.29
N ALA A 313 -6.90 28.75 -12.37
CA ALA A 313 -7.42 29.60 -11.30
C ALA A 313 -7.63 28.82 -9.99
N ILE A 314 -8.26 27.64 -10.06
CA ILE A 314 -8.45 26.76 -8.90
C ILE A 314 -7.10 26.35 -8.31
N LEU A 315 -6.13 25.98 -9.15
CA LEU A 315 -4.81 25.57 -8.69
C LEU A 315 -4.12 26.69 -7.90
N GLN A 316 -4.18 27.93 -8.38
CA GLN A 316 -3.61 29.08 -7.69
C GLN A 316 -4.21 29.27 -6.30
N GLU A 317 -5.54 29.18 -6.21
CA GLU A 317 -6.27 29.37 -4.97
C GLU A 317 -5.96 28.25 -3.97
N LEU A 318 -5.97 26.99 -4.41
CA LEU A 318 -5.63 25.83 -3.57
C LEU A 318 -4.17 25.84 -3.11
N LEU A 319 -3.23 26.20 -3.99
CA LEU A 319 -1.81 26.29 -3.63
C LEU A 319 -1.56 27.40 -2.60
N LYS A 320 -2.27 28.52 -2.71
CA LYS A 320 -2.20 29.60 -1.74
C LYS A 320 -2.75 29.16 -0.38
N GLU A 321 -3.94 28.57 -0.34
CA GLU A 321 -4.53 28.07 0.91
C GLU A 321 -3.67 26.99 1.59
N GLU A 322 -3.04 26.10 0.82
CA GLU A 322 -2.12 25.10 1.38
C GLU A 322 -0.82 25.71 1.87
N LEU A 323 -0.30 26.75 1.22
CA LEU A 323 0.85 27.49 1.73
C LEU A 323 0.52 28.14 3.07
N ASP A 324 -0.59 28.89 3.13
CA ASP A 324 -1.06 29.55 4.35
C ASP A 324 -1.28 28.52 5.48
N TYR A 325 -1.91 27.38 5.17
CA TYR A 325 -2.11 26.28 6.12
C TYR A 325 -0.79 25.67 6.61
N SER A 326 0.20 25.51 5.73
CA SER A 326 1.51 24.94 6.08
C SER A 326 2.36 25.86 6.97
N GLU A 327 2.15 27.18 6.88
CA GLU A 327 2.78 28.15 7.77
C GLU A 327 2.25 28.02 9.21
N ASP A 328 0.93 27.80 9.36
CA ASP A 328 0.29 27.60 10.66
C ASP A 328 0.52 26.20 11.24
N THR A 329 0.54 25.18 10.38
CA THR A 329 0.68 23.76 10.75
C THR A 329 1.82 23.11 9.95
N PRO A 330 3.09 23.32 10.35
CA PRO A 330 4.22 22.76 9.62
C PRO A 330 4.20 21.24 9.65
N TYR A 331 4.40 20.63 8.48
CA TYR A 331 4.46 19.18 8.36
C TYR A 331 5.62 18.62 9.19
N PRO A 332 5.42 17.50 9.90
CA PRO A 332 6.49 16.88 10.67
C PRO A 332 7.64 16.48 9.75
N ASP A 333 8.87 16.84 10.13
CA ASP A 333 10.07 16.47 9.37
C ASP A 333 10.18 14.93 9.30
N GLN A 334 10.21 14.41 8.07
CA GLN A 334 10.35 12.99 7.75
C GLN A 334 11.60 12.33 8.38
N PHE A 335 12.63 13.10 8.70
CA PHE A 335 13.83 12.63 9.40
C PHE A 335 13.72 12.77 10.92
N ASN A 336 12.75 13.53 11.38
CA ASN A 336 12.45 13.74 12.78
C ASN A 336 11.31 12.79 13.16
N THR A 337 11.60 11.48 13.13
CA THR A 337 10.80 10.50 13.87
C THR A 337 11.01 10.75 15.36
N THR A 338 10.36 11.79 15.89
CA THR A 338 9.95 11.77 17.28
C THR A 338 9.02 10.58 17.41
N LYS A 339 9.58 9.43 17.80
CA LYS A 339 8.80 8.38 18.43
C LYS A 339 8.06 9.08 19.54
N THR A 340 6.80 9.41 19.33
CA THR A 340 5.93 9.96 20.36
C THR A 340 5.90 8.88 21.42
N THR A 341 6.76 9.09 22.42
CA THR A 341 7.00 8.19 23.55
C THR A 341 5.89 8.44 24.56
N THR A 342 4.66 8.43 24.07
CA THR A 342 3.43 8.63 24.83
C THR A 342 2.54 7.43 24.50
N THR A 343 2.63 6.46 25.42
CA THR A 343 1.62 5.44 25.72
C THR A 343 1.12 4.60 24.54
N THR A 344 1.93 3.62 24.14
CA THR A 344 1.52 2.50 23.25
C THR A 344 0.22 1.81 23.69
N THR A 345 -0.13 1.84 24.99
CA THR A 345 -1.36 1.23 25.52
C THR A 345 -2.64 2.02 25.24
N GLU A 346 -2.60 3.36 25.26
CA GLU A 346 -3.78 4.21 24.99
C GLU A 346 -4.05 4.29 23.48
N ASN A 347 -2.99 4.40 22.68
CA ASN A 347 -3.07 4.34 21.22
C ASN A 347 -3.61 3.00 20.71
N ASP A 348 -3.28 1.87 21.35
CA ASP A 348 -3.79 0.56 20.94
C ASP A 348 -5.26 0.36 21.30
N ALA A 349 -5.71 0.91 22.44
CA ALA A 349 -7.12 0.87 22.83
C ALA A 349 -7.98 1.78 21.94
N GLU A 350 -7.49 2.99 21.66
CA GLU A 350 -8.14 3.90 20.71
C GLU A 350 -8.15 3.29 19.30
N ARG A 351 -7.03 2.73 18.84
CA ARG A 351 -6.97 2.04 17.54
C ARG A 351 -7.95 0.87 17.48
N LYS A 352 -8.06 0.05 18.54
CA LYS A 352 -9.06 -1.04 18.61
C LYS A 352 -10.49 -0.50 18.57
N TYR A 353 -10.77 0.56 19.33
CA TYR A 353 -12.08 1.21 19.33
C TYR A 353 -12.43 1.79 17.96
N LEU A 354 -11.50 2.50 17.31
CA LEU A 354 -11.68 3.05 15.97
C LEU A 354 -11.86 1.93 14.95
N CYS A 355 -11.03 0.89 14.99
CA CYS A 355 -11.21 -0.30 14.13
C CYS A 355 -12.60 -0.92 14.31
N GLN A 356 -13.10 -1.06 15.54
CA GLN A 356 -14.43 -1.61 15.79
C GLN A 356 -15.56 -0.64 15.38
N LYS A 357 -15.37 0.67 15.57
CA LYS A 357 -16.33 1.71 15.17
C LYS A 357 -16.47 1.82 13.66
N PHE A 358 -15.37 1.60 12.94
CA PHE A 358 -15.29 1.72 11.49
C PHE A 358 -15.39 0.39 10.75
N SER A 359 -15.35 -0.76 11.43
CA SER A 359 -15.49 -2.08 10.78
C SER A 359 -16.85 -2.29 10.12
N SER A 360 -17.91 -1.66 10.64
CA SER A 360 -19.25 -1.69 10.07
C SER A 360 -19.55 -0.54 9.12
N ARG A 361 -18.64 0.43 8.98
CA ARG A 361 -18.85 1.55 8.06
C ARG A 361 -18.51 1.11 6.64
N ILE A 362 -19.48 1.28 5.77
CA ILE A 362 -19.31 1.08 4.34
C ILE A 362 -18.44 2.24 3.83
N PHE A 363 -17.22 1.91 3.37
CA PHE A 363 -16.37 2.86 2.69
C PHE A 363 -16.89 3.05 1.27
N VAL A 364 -17.28 4.28 0.94
CA VAL A 364 -17.69 4.67 -0.40
C VAL A 364 -16.59 5.58 -0.97
N PRO A 365 -15.86 5.16 -2.01
CA PRO A 365 -14.75 5.93 -2.55
C PRO A 365 -15.19 7.16 -3.35
N GLU A 366 -16.46 7.23 -3.76
CA GLU A 366 -17.00 8.30 -4.60
C GLU A 366 -17.83 9.29 -3.77
N THR A 367 -17.70 10.58 -4.07
CA THR A 367 -18.56 11.62 -3.49
C THR A 367 -19.92 11.59 -4.19
N TYR A 368 -20.96 11.21 -3.44
CA TYR A 368 -22.34 11.24 -3.91
C TYR A 368 -23.06 12.51 -3.45
N TYR A 369 -23.55 13.29 -4.42
CA TYR A 369 -24.39 14.46 -4.15
C TYR A 369 -25.86 14.06 -3.95
N GLU A 370 -26.48 14.54 -2.88
CA GLU A 370 -27.86 14.22 -2.52
C GLU A 370 -28.84 14.69 -3.61
N SER A 371 -28.56 15.84 -4.21
CA SER A 371 -29.38 16.43 -5.28
C SER A 371 -29.53 15.54 -6.51
N LYS A 372 -28.62 14.60 -6.76
CA LYS A 372 -28.73 13.63 -7.86
C LYS A 372 -29.90 12.65 -7.67
N PHE A 373 -30.30 12.37 -6.43
CA PHE A 373 -31.34 11.39 -6.13
C PHE A 373 -32.76 12.01 -6.04
N GLU A 374 -32.85 13.33 -5.83
CA GLU A 374 -34.12 14.06 -5.60
C GLU A 374 -34.85 14.53 -6.88
N ILE A 375 -34.56 13.91 -8.05
CA ILE A 375 -34.91 14.37 -9.41
C ILE A 375 -36.40 14.75 -9.60
N LYS A 376 -37.32 14.21 -8.78
CA LYS A 376 -38.77 14.37 -8.95
C LYS A 376 -39.38 15.62 -8.29
N ASN A 377 -38.70 16.26 -7.33
CA ASN A 377 -39.28 17.36 -6.54
C ASN A 377 -38.43 18.64 -6.58
N ARG A 378 -38.80 19.61 -7.43
CA ARG A 378 -38.00 20.82 -7.68
C ARG A 378 -37.58 21.60 -6.42
N GLY A 379 -38.50 21.82 -5.47
CA GLY A 379 -38.18 22.53 -4.22
C GLY A 379 -37.21 21.76 -3.31
N ARG A 380 -37.25 20.42 -3.34
CA ARG A 380 -36.29 19.58 -2.61
C ARG A 380 -34.93 19.58 -3.30
N VAL A 381 -34.90 19.48 -4.63
CA VAL A 381 -33.67 19.57 -5.43
C VAL A 381 -32.88 20.83 -5.11
N GLU A 382 -33.52 22.00 -5.12
CA GLU A 382 -32.84 23.27 -4.83
C GLU A 382 -32.29 23.30 -3.39
N SER A 383 -33.03 22.76 -2.43
CA SER A 383 -32.56 22.64 -1.04
C SER A 383 -31.38 21.67 -0.89
N SER A 384 -31.40 20.53 -1.58
CA SER A 384 -30.32 19.54 -1.57
C SER A 384 -29.08 20.05 -2.30
N GLN A 385 -29.24 20.78 -3.41
CA GLN A 385 -28.12 21.43 -4.11
C GLN A 385 -27.40 22.46 -3.21
N LYS A 386 -28.16 23.20 -2.40
CA LYS A 386 -27.57 24.12 -1.42
C LYS A 386 -26.77 23.36 -0.35
N LYS A 387 -27.32 22.25 0.17
CA LYS A 387 -26.60 21.38 1.12
C LYS A 387 -25.36 20.76 0.51
N ASP A 388 -25.43 20.29 -0.73
CA ASP A 388 -24.29 19.73 -1.47
C ASP A 388 -23.18 20.78 -1.66
N ALA A 389 -23.54 22.04 -1.96
CA ALA A 389 -22.58 23.14 -2.06
C ALA A 389 -21.94 23.48 -0.70
N GLU A 390 -22.73 23.55 0.37
CA GLU A 390 -22.23 23.76 1.74
C GLU A 390 -21.32 22.62 2.20
N PHE A 391 -21.65 21.37 1.82
CA PHE A 391 -20.84 20.20 2.11
C PHE A 391 -19.49 20.25 1.38
N LEU A 392 -19.50 20.50 0.07
CA LEU A 392 -18.28 20.61 -0.73
C LEU A 392 -17.36 21.74 -0.21
N PHE A 393 -17.93 22.88 0.17
CA PHE A 393 -17.16 23.97 0.76
C PHE A 393 -16.45 23.54 2.05
N LYS A 394 -17.17 22.86 2.96
CA LYS A 394 -16.58 22.33 4.21
C LYS A 394 -15.53 21.26 3.96
N GLU A 395 -15.69 20.42 2.93
CA GLU A 395 -14.66 19.44 2.58
C GLU A 395 -13.36 20.12 2.13
N LEU A 396 -13.45 21.23 1.38
CA LEU A 396 -12.29 22.00 0.93
C LEU A 396 -11.56 22.73 2.06
N GLU A 397 -12.17 22.91 3.24
CA GLU A 397 -11.46 23.40 4.42
C GLU A 397 -10.40 22.39 4.92
N LEU A 398 -10.52 21.10 4.56
CA LEU A 398 -9.56 20.07 4.93
C LEU A 398 -8.38 20.02 3.95
N SER A 399 -7.15 20.19 4.47
CA SER A 399 -5.92 20.12 3.66
C SER A 399 -5.80 18.84 2.82
N LYS A 400 -6.19 17.68 3.37
CA LYS A 400 -6.17 16.41 2.64
C LYS A 400 -7.00 16.45 1.35
N ILE A 401 -8.15 17.11 1.37
CA ILE A 401 -9.03 17.25 0.20
C ILE A 401 -8.41 18.24 -0.80
N ARG A 402 -7.89 19.38 -0.34
CA ARG A 402 -7.18 20.33 -1.22
C ARG A 402 -5.97 19.69 -1.90
N LEU A 403 -5.15 18.94 -1.17
CA LEU A 403 -4.03 18.18 -1.72
C LEU A 403 -4.46 17.11 -2.74
N GLN A 404 -5.62 16.46 -2.53
CA GLN A 404 -6.18 15.52 -3.51
C GLN A 404 -6.59 16.24 -4.81
N TYR A 405 -7.20 17.43 -4.73
CA TYR A 405 -7.48 18.25 -5.91
C TYR A 405 -6.19 18.71 -6.61
N ILE A 406 -5.19 19.18 -5.86
CA ILE A 406 -3.88 19.56 -6.41
C ILE A 406 -3.25 18.36 -7.14
N LEU A 407 -3.32 17.15 -6.59
CA LEU A 407 -2.84 15.93 -7.24
C LEU A 407 -3.61 15.62 -8.54
N GLN A 408 -4.94 15.72 -8.53
CA GLN A 408 -5.76 15.49 -9.74
C GLN A 408 -5.42 16.49 -10.85
N ILE A 409 -5.28 17.78 -10.50
CA ILE A 409 -4.85 18.83 -11.44
C ILE A 409 -3.45 18.52 -11.95
N TYR A 410 -2.52 18.11 -11.09
CA TYR A 410 -1.16 17.75 -11.48
C TYR A 410 -1.11 16.58 -12.45
N ILE A 411 -1.87 15.50 -12.22
CA ILE A 411 -1.95 14.34 -13.12
C ILE A 411 -2.50 14.76 -14.48
N VAL A 412 -3.55 15.58 -14.51
CA VAL A 412 -4.11 16.09 -15.77
C VAL A 412 -3.12 17.01 -16.50
N ALA A 413 -2.46 17.92 -15.77
CA ALA A 413 -1.45 18.80 -16.34
C ALA A 413 -0.25 18.00 -16.90
N ASN A 414 0.17 16.94 -16.19
CA ASN A 414 1.19 16.00 -16.66
C ASN A 414 0.77 15.36 -17.99
N LEU A 415 -0.42 14.77 -18.03
CA LEU A 415 -0.98 14.15 -19.24
C LEU A 415 -0.99 15.11 -20.43
N TYR A 416 -1.58 16.30 -20.28
CA TYR A 416 -1.66 17.27 -21.38
C TYR A 416 -0.29 17.83 -21.80
N SER A 417 0.66 17.98 -20.88
CA SER A 417 2.02 18.42 -21.19
C SER A 417 2.76 17.40 -22.07
N GLU A 418 2.56 16.11 -21.80
CA GLU A 418 3.17 15.00 -22.55
C GLU A 418 2.46 14.75 -23.90
N LEU A 419 1.21 15.19 -24.06
CA LEU A 419 0.46 15.14 -25.32
C LEU A 419 0.79 16.30 -26.29
N THR A 420 1.76 17.16 -25.96
CA THR A 420 2.27 18.17 -26.90
C THR A 420 3.12 17.53 -28.00
N PHE A 421 3.19 18.15 -29.17
CA PHE A 421 3.96 17.63 -30.31
C PHE A 421 5.43 17.38 -29.96
N LYS A 422 6.08 18.33 -29.27
CA LYS A 422 7.48 18.21 -28.85
C LYS A 422 7.69 17.06 -27.85
N ALA A 423 6.81 16.93 -26.87
CA ALA A 423 6.91 15.86 -25.88
C ALA A 423 6.70 14.48 -26.50
N LYS A 424 5.70 14.32 -27.39
CA LYS A 424 5.49 13.07 -28.15
C LYS A 424 6.72 12.69 -28.98
N GLN A 425 7.33 13.65 -29.69
CA GLN A 425 8.55 13.40 -30.44
C GLN A 425 9.72 12.98 -29.54
N SER A 426 9.95 13.70 -28.44
CA SER A 426 10.97 13.35 -27.46
C SER A 426 10.73 11.95 -26.90
N PHE A 427 9.48 11.60 -26.59
CA PHE A 427 9.12 10.29 -26.09
C PHE A 427 9.46 9.17 -27.09
N PHE A 428 9.16 9.32 -28.38
CA PHE A 428 9.50 8.30 -29.37
C PHE A 428 11.01 8.16 -29.59
N VAL A 429 11.75 9.27 -29.53
CA VAL A 429 13.21 9.26 -29.54
C VAL A 429 13.75 8.54 -28.31
N ASP A 430 13.24 8.86 -27.12
CA ASP A 430 13.64 8.24 -25.85
C ASP A 430 13.43 6.71 -25.87
N VAL A 431 12.37 6.25 -26.54
CA VAL A 431 11.97 4.84 -26.58
C VAL A 431 12.60 4.06 -27.75
N ASN A 432 13.33 4.73 -28.67
CA ASN A 432 13.80 4.15 -29.93
C ASN A 432 12.66 3.48 -30.73
N ALA A 433 11.47 4.09 -30.70
CA ALA A 433 10.31 3.53 -31.37
C ALA A 433 10.46 3.57 -32.90
N PRO A 434 9.95 2.57 -33.64
CA PRO A 434 9.83 2.64 -35.09
C PRO A 434 9.06 3.88 -35.54
N SER A 435 9.40 4.44 -36.70
CA SER A 435 8.74 5.62 -37.26
C SER A 435 7.25 5.45 -37.53
N SER A 436 6.74 4.21 -37.54
CA SER A 436 5.33 3.87 -37.69
C SER A 436 4.55 3.81 -36.36
N SER A 437 5.22 3.99 -35.21
CA SER A 437 4.58 3.89 -33.89
C SER A 437 3.62 5.06 -33.65
N ARG A 438 2.42 4.72 -33.17
CA ARG A 438 1.37 5.70 -32.83
C ARG A 438 1.36 5.99 -31.35
N HIS A 439 1.04 7.23 -30.97
CA HIS A 439 0.89 7.62 -29.57
C HIS A 439 -0.50 7.22 -29.06
N LEU A 440 -0.76 7.38 -27.76
CA LEU A 440 -2.08 7.19 -27.14
C LEU A 440 -3.21 7.94 -27.89
N THR A 441 -2.90 9.11 -28.43
CA THR A 441 -3.80 9.90 -29.29
C THR A 441 -3.00 10.54 -30.42
N GLU A 442 -3.61 10.64 -31.60
CA GLU A 442 -3.04 11.38 -32.74
C GLU A 442 -3.21 12.90 -32.57
N ASP A 443 -4.28 13.34 -31.89
CA ASP A 443 -4.56 14.76 -31.63
C ASP A 443 -3.43 15.40 -30.80
N THR A 444 -3.01 16.60 -31.20
CA THR A 444 -1.96 17.38 -30.52
C THR A 444 -2.53 18.65 -29.90
N LEU A 445 -2.05 18.99 -28.71
CA LEU A 445 -2.44 20.23 -28.05
C LEU A 445 -1.91 21.48 -28.78
N PRO A 446 -2.68 22.57 -28.86
CA PRO A 446 -2.16 23.87 -29.27
C PRO A 446 -0.99 24.31 -28.37
N PRO A 447 0.07 24.95 -28.91
CA PRO A 447 1.24 25.34 -28.13
C PRO A 447 0.94 26.22 -26.90
N SER A 448 -0.05 27.12 -27.00
CA SER A 448 -0.47 27.99 -25.89
C SER A 448 -1.02 27.20 -24.70
N LEU A 449 -1.90 26.24 -24.96
CA LEU A 449 -2.42 25.34 -23.91
C LEU A 449 -1.32 24.42 -23.37
N GLY A 450 -0.40 23.96 -24.24
CA GLY A 450 0.73 23.13 -23.83
C GLY A 450 1.65 23.84 -22.85
N GLN A 451 1.87 25.14 -23.06
CA GLN A 451 2.62 25.99 -22.14
C GLN A 451 1.87 26.15 -20.81
N LEU A 452 0.57 26.46 -20.84
CA LEU A 452 -0.25 26.62 -19.64
C LEU A 452 -0.23 25.38 -18.72
N PHE A 453 -0.41 24.18 -19.27
CA PHE A 453 -0.33 22.94 -18.47
C PHE A 453 1.09 22.66 -17.98
N SER A 454 2.11 23.01 -18.76
CA SER A 454 3.51 22.89 -18.34
C SER A 454 3.85 23.84 -17.19
N ASP A 455 3.26 25.04 -17.21
CA ASP A 455 3.38 26.03 -16.13
C ASP A 455 2.69 25.54 -14.85
N MET A 456 1.45 25.03 -14.96
CA MET A 456 0.76 24.36 -13.83
C MET A 456 1.64 23.28 -13.19
N LYS A 457 2.17 22.36 -14.01
CA LYS A 457 3.04 21.26 -13.55
C LYS A 457 4.28 21.78 -12.81
N ARG A 458 4.97 22.78 -13.36
CA ARG A 458 6.18 23.37 -12.77
C ARG A 458 5.88 24.07 -11.46
N GLU A 459 4.80 24.82 -11.43
CA GLU A 459 4.39 25.61 -10.27
C GLU A 459 3.95 24.75 -9.09
N THR A 460 3.14 23.72 -9.33
CA THR A 460 2.76 22.74 -8.30
C THR A 460 3.99 22.15 -7.62
N ILE A 461 4.99 21.72 -8.39
CA ILE A 461 6.24 21.19 -7.83
C ILE A 461 7.02 22.24 -7.05
N SER A 462 7.10 23.47 -7.55
CA SER A 462 7.81 24.56 -6.87
C SER A 462 7.19 24.89 -5.51
N VAL A 463 5.86 24.93 -5.44
CA VAL A 463 5.12 25.23 -4.20
C VAL A 463 5.15 24.04 -3.25
N LEU A 464 4.87 22.82 -3.72
CA LEU A 464 4.91 21.61 -2.88
C LEU A 464 6.29 21.38 -2.27
N LYS A 465 7.37 21.73 -2.96
CA LYS A 465 8.73 21.64 -2.39
C LYS A 465 8.89 22.49 -1.13
N ARG A 466 8.15 23.58 -0.99
CA ARG A 466 8.16 24.46 0.19
C ARG A 466 7.27 23.91 1.32
N ILE A 467 6.15 23.28 0.95
CA ILE A 467 5.18 22.70 1.88
C ILE A 467 5.68 21.36 2.45
N ASP A 468 5.93 20.39 1.58
CA ASP A 468 6.40 19.04 1.93
C ASP A 468 7.25 18.44 0.79
N PHE A 469 8.54 18.29 1.06
CA PHE A 469 9.49 17.69 0.13
C PHE A 469 9.17 16.22 -0.20
N ALA A 470 8.66 15.45 0.75
CA ALA A 470 8.30 14.05 0.55
C ALA A 470 7.12 13.92 -0.41
N LEU A 471 6.08 14.74 -0.21
CA LEU A 471 4.93 14.80 -1.11
C LEU A 471 5.32 15.26 -2.51
N CYS A 472 6.17 16.29 -2.62
CA CYS A 472 6.73 16.73 -3.89
C CYS A 472 7.48 15.60 -4.61
N SER A 473 8.31 14.83 -3.88
CA SER A 473 9.03 13.67 -4.42
C SER A 473 8.08 12.58 -4.91
N LEU A 474 6.99 12.34 -4.18
CA LEU A 474 5.95 11.39 -4.58
C LEU A 474 5.30 11.81 -5.91
N PHE A 475 4.90 13.07 -6.07
CA PHE A 475 4.28 13.58 -7.31
C PHE A 475 5.22 13.40 -8.52
N GLN A 476 6.50 13.76 -8.35
CA GLN A 476 7.50 13.57 -9.41
C GLN A 476 7.69 12.10 -9.77
N LYS A 477 7.75 11.21 -8.77
CA LYS A 477 7.89 9.76 -8.99
C LYS A 477 6.66 9.17 -9.69
N ILE A 478 5.46 9.64 -9.37
CA ILE A 478 4.22 9.23 -10.05
C ILE A 478 4.31 9.62 -11.54
N ALA A 479 4.68 10.87 -11.86
CA ALA A 479 4.81 11.32 -13.24
C ALA A 479 5.88 10.55 -14.03
N ILE A 480 7.03 10.25 -13.39
CA ILE A 480 8.09 9.42 -14.00
C ILE A 480 7.58 7.98 -14.22
N GLY A 481 6.92 7.40 -13.22
CA GLY A 481 6.34 6.05 -13.29
C GLY A 481 5.31 5.94 -14.41
N GLU A 482 4.45 6.95 -14.57
CA GLU A 482 3.47 7.05 -15.65
C GLU A 482 4.15 7.10 -17.04
N LYS A 483 5.22 7.89 -17.20
CA LYS A 483 6.00 7.91 -18.45
C LYS A 483 6.61 6.55 -18.77
N GLN A 484 7.14 5.84 -17.77
CA GLN A 484 7.66 4.48 -17.97
C GLN A 484 6.54 3.47 -18.28
N TRP A 485 5.37 3.64 -17.69
CA TRP A 485 4.19 2.83 -17.98
C TRP A 485 3.76 2.98 -19.44
N TRP A 486 3.67 4.22 -19.94
CA TRP A 486 3.36 4.46 -21.35
C TRP A 486 4.42 3.90 -22.30
N ARG A 487 5.70 3.97 -21.91
CA ARG A 487 6.79 3.35 -22.66
C ARG A 487 6.59 1.85 -22.81
N TRP A 488 6.26 1.17 -21.72
CA TRP A 488 5.93 -0.24 -21.76
C TRP A 488 4.70 -0.51 -22.63
N LEU A 489 3.61 0.25 -22.43
CA LEU A 489 2.36 0.04 -23.16
C LEU A 489 2.51 0.20 -24.67
N LEU A 490 3.26 1.22 -25.12
CA LEU A 490 3.40 1.56 -26.54
C LEU A 490 4.49 0.76 -27.27
N HIS A 491 5.57 0.36 -26.57
CA HIS A 491 6.73 -0.28 -27.21
C HIS A 491 7.03 -1.69 -26.68
N GLY A 492 6.65 -2.00 -25.44
CA GLY A 492 6.74 -3.35 -24.86
C GLY A 492 8.14 -3.94 -24.72
N LYS A 493 9.20 -3.20 -25.10
CA LYS A 493 10.59 -3.67 -25.09
C LYS A 493 11.50 -2.74 -24.31
N ASP A 494 12.49 -3.31 -23.62
CA ASP A 494 13.55 -2.54 -22.99
C ASP A 494 14.57 -2.02 -24.03
N GLN A 495 15.09 -0.82 -23.76
CA GLN A 495 15.98 -0.06 -24.64
C GLN A 495 17.39 -0.65 -24.68
N LYS A 496 17.83 -1.30 -23.58
CA LYS A 496 19.20 -1.82 -23.47
C LYS A 496 19.32 -3.25 -24.02
N SER A 497 18.32 -4.09 -23.78
CA SER A 497 18.36 -5.51 -24.17
C SER A 497 17.56 -5.83 -25.43
N GLY A 498 16.60 -4.99 -25.83
CA GLY A 498 15.64 -5.29 -26.91
C GLY A 498 14.66 -6.42 -26.57
N THR A 499 14.72 -6.98 -25.36
CA THR A 499 13.81 -8.01 -24.83
C THR A 499 12.52 -7.37 -24.31
N ALA A 500 11.51 -8.20 -24.03
CA ALA A 500 10.29 -7.74 -23.36
C ALA A 500 10.63 -6.94 -22.09
N TYR A 501 9.95 -5.80 -21.90
CA TYR A 501 10.25 -4.87 -20.80
C TYR A 501 10.04 -5.51 -19.43
N PHE A 502 9.02 -6.36 -19.30
CA PHE A 502 8.86 -7.28 -18.17
C PHE A 502 9.02 -8.70 -18.71
N ALA A 503 10.26 -9.07 -19.07
CA ALA A 503 10.56 -10.49 -19.19
C ALA A 503 10.23 -11.13 -17.83
N ASN A 504 9.51 -12.26 -17.84
CA ASN A 504 9.34 -13.12 -16.67
C ASN A 504 10.71 -13.68 -16.27
N ASN A 505 11.53 -12.82 -15.67
CA ASN A 505 12.72 -13.22 -14.96
C ASN A 505 12.22 -13.77 -13.64
N VAL A 506 11.73 -15.02 -13.66
CA VAL A 506 11.75 -15.83 -12.46
C VAL A 506 13.23 -15.85 -12.06
N LEU A 507 13.60 -15.00 -11.10
CA LEU A 507 14.95 -14.93 -10.58
C LEU A 507 15.28 -16.34 -10.10
N ASP A 508 16.25 -16.97 -10.76
CA ASP A 508 16.68 -18.29 -10.35
C ASP A 508 17.15 -18.21 -8.90
N ILE A 509 16.77 -19.19 -8.09
CA ILE A 509 17.17 -19.26 -6.68
C ILE A 509 18.71 -19.27 -6.58
N GLY A 510 19.39 -19.80 -7.61
CA GLY A 510 20.84 -19.70 -7.77
C GLY A 510 21.37 -18.27 -7.91
N GLU A 511 20.72 -17.43 -8.74
CA GLU A 511 21.10 -16.02 -8.93
C GLU A 511 20.82 -15.17 -7.70
N LEU A 512 19.72 -15.44 -6.99
CA LEU A 512 19.38 -14.81 -5.72
C LEU A 512 20.42 -15.12 -4.64
N LYS A 513 20.81 -16.39 -4.51
CA LYS A 513 21.87 -16.81 -3.58
C LYS A 513 23.23 -16.21 -3.96
N ALA A 514 23.59 -16.24 -5.24
CA ALA A 514 24.84 -15.63 -5.72
C ALA A 514 24.88 -14.11 -5.47
N THR A 515 23.74 -13.44 -5.58
CA THR A 515 23.62 -12.00 -5.27
C THR A 515 23.70 -11.74 -3.78
N GLU A 516 23.08 -12.59 -2.95
CA GLU A 516 23.19 -12.53 -1.48
C GLU A 516 24.64 -12.74 -1.02
N GLU A 517 25.35 -13.70 -1.61
CA GLU A 517 26.77 -13.95 -1.35
C GLU A 517 27.62 -12.75 -1.76
N ARG A 518 27.42 -12.19 -2.97
CA ARG A 518 28.09 -10.95 -3.40
C ARG A 518 27.77 -9.78 -2.48
N PHE A 519 26.54 -9.66 -1.99
CA PHE A 519 26.15 -8.58 -1.08
C PHE A 519 26.82 -8.74 0.29
N LYS A 520 26.94 -9.97 0.79
CA LYS A 520 27.70 -10.30 2.01
C LYS A 520 29.19 -10.00 1.86
N ASP A 521 29.75 -10.21 0.67
CA ASP A 521 31.16 -9.88 0.37
C ASP A 521 31.41 -8.37 0.26
N ILE A 522 30.46 -7.61 -0.32
CA ILE A 522 30.55 -6.15 -0.47
C ILE A 522 30.33 -5.45 0.88
N PHE A 523 29.40 -5.96 1.69
CA PHE A 523 29.09 -5.45 3.03
C PHE A 523 29.33 -6.52 4.09
N PRO A 524 30.60 -6.87 4.39
CA PRO A 524 30.89 -7.83 5.43
C PRO A 524 30.35 -7.31 6.75
N TYR A 525 29.53 -8.12 7.43
CA TYR A 525 29.03 -7.82 8.76
C TYR A 525 30.23 -7.54 9.67
N LYS A 526 30.37 -6.30 10.14
CA LYS A 526 31.53 -5.85 10.94
C LYS A 526 31.47 -6.46 12.35
N ASN A 527 31.82 -7.75 12.47
CA ASN A 527 31.95 -8.45 13.74
C ASN A 527 33.27 -8.14 14.48
N LYS A 528 34.14 -7.29 13.91
CA LYS A 528 35.31 -6.78 14.63
C LYS A 528 34.81 -5.87 15.76
N LYS A 529 34.86 -6.37 17.00
CA LYS A 529 34.60 -5.57 18.21
C LYS A 529 35.39 -4.26 18.10
N SER A 530 34.71 -3.13 18.20
CA SER A 530 35.37 -1.83 18.30
C SER A 530 36.33 -1.87 19.48
N PHE A 531 37.50 -1.21 19.35
CA PHE A 531 38.44 -1.05 20.47
C PHE A 531 37.77 -0.42 21.71
N ASN A 532 36.71 0.37 21.49
CA ASN A 532 35.87 0.89 22.55
C ASN A 532 34.83 -0.15 22.97
N THR A 533 34.82 -0.49 24.26
CA THR A 533 33.81 -1.36 24.88
C THR A 533 32.41 -0.75 24.87
N TYR A 534 32.30 0.59 24.84
CA TYR A 534 31.03 1.31 24.78
C TYR A 534 30.90 2.16 23.52
N VAL A 535 29.65 2.47 23.15
CA VAL A 535 29.22 3.12 21.89
C VAL A 535 30.03 4.35 21.51
N THR A 536 30.48 5.15 22.49
CA THR A 536 31.34 6.31 22.24
C THR A 536 32.62 6.27 23.08
N PRO A 537 33.73 6.86 22.59
CA PRO A 537 34.97 6.99 23.37
C PRO A 537 34.76 7.74 24.69
N GLN A 538 33.84 8.72 24.70
CA GLN A 538 33.53 9.53 25.87
C GLN A 538 32.86 8.69 26.98
N VAL A 539 31.89 7.86 26.61
CA VAL A 539 31.24 6.93 27.55
C VAL A 539 32.22 5.88 28.04
N SER A 540 33.05 5.32 27.14
CA SER A 540 34.10 4.37 27.51
C SER A 540 35.09 4.96 28.51
N ARG A 541 35.52 6.22 28.33
CA ARG A 541 36.38 6.91 29.30
C ARG A 541 35.70 7.10 30.65
N LYS A 542 34.43 7.54 30.67
CA LYS A 542 33.67 7.72 31.92
C LYS A 542 33.48 6.41 32.70
N MET A 543 33.22 5.31 32.00
CA MET A 543 33.04 4.00 32.61
C MET A 543 34.36 3.36 33.07
N ARG A 544 35.50 3.80 32.52
CA ARG A 544 36.84 3.34 32.93
C ARG A 544 37.40 4.11 34.13
N VAL A 545 36.74 5.17 34.60
CA VAL A 545 37.17 5.90 35.81
C VAL A 545 37.05 4.94 37.01
N PRO A 546 38.15 4.67 37.73
CA PRO A 546 38.12 3.75 38.86
C PRO A 546 37.22 4.34 39.96
N ARG A 547 36.34 3.48 40.50
CA ARG A 547 35.42 3.83 41.59
C ARG A 547 35.74 2.94 42.77
N GLY A 548 36.05 3.55 43.92
CA GLY A 548 36.37 2.83 45.15
C GLY A 548 36.51 3.81 46.32
N LEU A 549 36.19 3.35 47.53
CA LEU A 549 36.36 4.13 48.76
C LEU A 549 37.81 4.58 48.96
N GLU A 550 38.77 3.80 48.45
CA GLU A 550 40.21 4.09 48.45
C GLU A 550 40.58 5.39 47.71
N HIS A 551 39.77 5.85 46.76
CA HIS A 551 40.01 7.09 46.02
C HIS A 551 39.35 8.33 46.66
N LEU A 552 38.46 8.13 47.65
CA LEU A 552 37.79 9.23 48.37
C LEU A 552 38.62 9.78 49.54
N SER A 553 39.61 9.02 50.03
CA SER A 553 40.49 9.44 51.12
C SER A 553 41.52 10.52 50.72
N ALA A 554 41.65 10.80 49.42
CA ALA A 554 42.58 11.79 48.87
C ALA A 554 42.02 13.23 48.82
N MET A 555 41.03 13.55 49.65
CA MET A 555 40.54 14.92 49.78
C MET A 555 41.60 15.75 50.53
N LYS A 556 42.47 16.45 49.78
CA LYS A 556 43.51 17.34 50.33
C LYS A 556 42.88 18.30 51.34
N SER A 557 43.14 18.10 52.63
CA SER A 557 42.89 19.10 53.65
C SER A 557 43.85 20.26 53.42
N LEU A 558 43.34 21.49 53.50
CA LEU A 558 44.18 22.69 53.46
C LEU A 558 45.05 22.72 54.72
N ASP A 559 46.37 22.79 54.55
CA ASP A 559 47.30 23.05 55.64
C ASP A 559 47.25 24.54 56.00
N GLU A 560 46.85 24.86 57.23
CA GLU A 560 46.64 26.24 57.69
C GLU A 560 47.96 26.98 57.84
N ASP A 561 48.99 26.32 58.36
CA ASP A 561 50.27 26.96 58.67
C ASP A 561 51.05 27.30 57.40
N ALA A 562 50.97 26.43 56.38
CA ALA A 562 51.53 26.72 55.06
C ALA A 562 50.79 27.87 54.35
N ALA A 563 49.46 27.91 54.47
CA ALA A 563 48.64 28.97 53.88
C ALA A 563 48.84 30.33 54.58
N PHE A 564 49.03 30.35 55.91
CA PHE A 564 49.35 31.57 56.65
C PHE A 564 50.72 32.13 56.27
N LYS A 565 51.74 31.27 56.16
CA LYS A 565 53.07 31.68 55.69
C LYS A 565 53.02 32.24 54.26
N GLU A 566 52.29 31.60 53.34
CA GLU A 566 52.15 32.11 51.97
C GLU A 566 51.43 33.46 51.93
N ILE A 567 50.43 33.69 52.79
CA ILE A 567 49.75 35.00 52.92
C ILE A 567 50.72 36.06 53.46
N GLU A 568 51.52 35.72 54.47
CA GLU A 568 52.49 36.64 55.09
C GLU A 568 53.63 36.98 54.12
N ASP A 569 54.15 35.99 53.39
CA ASP A 569 55.14 36.18 52.33
C ASP A 569 54.60 37.07 51.21
N LEU A 570 53.37 36.84 50.75
CA LEU A 570 52.68 37.69 49.76
C LEU A 570 52.35 39.10 50.27
N THR A 571 52.26 39.28 51.59
CA THR A 571 52.02 40.60 52.21
C THR A 571 53.34 41.37 52.40
N ASN A 572 54.44 40.66 52.67
CA ASN A 572 55.76 41.26 52.87
C ASN A 572 56.51 41.54 51.55
N THR A 573 56.12 40.91 50.45
CA THR A 573 56.67 41.15 49.08
C THR A 573 55.97 42.30 48.33
N ALA A 574 55.35 43.23 49.05
CA ALA A 574 54.51 44.34 48.56
C ALA A 574 55.23 45.46 47.75
N LEU A 575 56.23 45.11 46.93
CA LEU A 575 56.88 46.02 45.98
C LEU A 575 56.45 45.79 44.51
N ASP A 576 55.84 44.65 44.18
CA ASP A 576 55.27 44.37 42.84
C ASP A 576 53.77 44.01 42.93
N ASN A 577 52.90 45.03 43.02
CA ASN A 577 51.45 44.82 43.02
C ASN A 577 50.95 44.43 41.62
N THR A 578 50.82 43.13 41.36
CA THR A 578 50.08 42.59 40.21
C THR A 578 48.69 42.10 40.65
N ALA A 579 47.66 42.25 39.81
CA ALA A 579 46.29 41.86 40.16
C ALA A 579 46.18 40.38 40.58
N ASP A 580 47.00 39.51 39.98
CA ASP A 580 47.02 38.06 40.26
C ASP A 580 47.55 37.74 41.67
N THR A 581 48.51 38.51 42.20
CA THR A 581 49.01 38.30 43.57
C THR A 581 47.98 38.71 44.62
N ASP A 582 47.19 39.75 44.33
CA ASP A 582 46.10 40.19 45.19
C ASP A 582 44.91 39.22 45.18
N GLU A 583 44.55 38.67 44.01
CA GLU A 583 43.51 37.64 43.91
C GLU A 583 43.92 36.35 44.61
N ARG A 584 45.19 35.93 44.46
CA ARG A 584 45.71 34.73 45.12
C ARG A 584 45.74 34.90 46.65
N ARG A 585 46.21 36.05 47.13
CA ARG A 585 46.16 36.41 48.55
C ARG A 585 44.74 36.42 49.08
N SER A 586 43.81 37.06 48.36
CA SER A 586 42.40 37.13 48.75
C SER A 586 41.74 35.74 48.77
N SER A 587 42.03 34.89 47.79
CA SER A 587 41.52 33.51 47.73
C SER A 587 42.06 32.65 48.87
N LEU A 588 43.35 32.75 49.19
CA LEU A 588 43.98 32.03 50.29
C LEU A 588 43.43 32.52 51.64
N SER A 589 43.36 33.83 51.84
CA SER A 589 42.81 34.44 53.06
C SER A 589 41.35 34.03 53.28
N TRP A 590 40.55 33.98 52.21
CA TRP A 590 39.17 33.50 52.28
C TRP A 590 39.07 32.01 52.63
N LYS A 591 39.91 31.15 52.03
CA LYS A 591 39.95 29.71 52.33
C LYS A 591 40.35 29.45 53.78
N VAL A 592 41.37 30.16 54.28
CA VAL A 592 41.82 30.09 55.68
C VAL A 592 40.73 30.59 56.62
N SER A 593 40.13 31.76 56.35
CA SER A 593 39.03 32.31 57.14
C SER A 593 37.83 31.35 57.21
N ARG A 594 37.49 30.69 56.09
CA ARG A 594 36.39 29.71 56.05
C ARG A 594 36.67 28.49 56.92
N LYS A 595 37.93 28.06 57.03
CA LYS A 595 38.33 26.92 57.87
C LYS A 595 38.44 27.33 59.35
N GLN A 596 39.01 28.49 59.66
CA GLN A 596 39.05 29.03 61.01
C GLN A 596 37.65 29.29 61.59
N ARG A 597 36.70 29.68 60.74
CA ARG A 597 35.29 29.80 61.11
C ARG A 597 34.73 28.47 61.66
N THR A 598 35.20 27.33 61.18
CA THR A 598 34.76 26.00 61.67
C THR A 598 35.55 25.49 62.87
N THR A 599 36.82 25.87 63.03
CA THR A 599 37.69 25.34 64.11
C THR A 599 37.80 26.27 65.32
N ASN A 600 37.80 27.59 65.12
CA ASN A 600 38.05 28.62 66.14
C ASN A 600 37.16 29.87 65.92
N TRP A 601 35.85 29.65 65.92
CA TRP A 601 34.84 30.70 65.67
C TRP A 601 34.95 31.92 66.61
N PHE A 602 35.19 31.67 67.91
CA PHE A 602 35.19 32.74 68.92
C PHE A 602 36.37 33.71 68.78
N SER A 603 37.58 33.21 68.56
CA SER A 603 38.78 34.06 68.39
C SER A 603 38.77 34.81 67.05
N TYR A 604 38.19 34.23 66.00
CA TYR A 604 37.97 34.93 64.73
C TYR A 604 37.05 36.14 64.88
N ASN A 605 35.97 36.02 65.67
CA ASN A 605 35.04 37.12 65.90
C ASN A 605 35.66 38.28 66.71
N GLU A 606 36.56 37.99 67.65
CA GLU A 606 37.34 39.03 68.34
C GLU A 606 38.29 39.76 67.39
N ASN A 607 39.00 39.03 66.52
CA ASN A 607 39.90 39.64 65.52
C ASN A 607 39.14 40.50 64.50
N LEU A 608 37.96 40.06 64.04
CA LEU A 608 37.13 40.83 63.12
C LEU A 608 36.57 42.10 63.79
N SER A 609 36.13 41.99 65.05
CA SER A 609 35.67 43.14 65.85
C SER A 609 36.79 44.15 66.09
N ASN A 610 38.02 43.69 66.33
CA ASN A 610 39.19 44.54 66.49
C ASN A 610 39.60 45.22 65.17
N GLN A 611 39.53 44.54 64.02
CA GLN A 611 39.77 45.13 62.69
C GLN A 611 38.68 46.15 62.28
N GLN A 612 37.41 45.91 62.64
CA GLN A 612 36.33 46.87 62.39
C GLN A 612 36.46 48.13 63.26
N LYS A 613 36.92 47.98 64.51
CA LYS A 613 37.19 49.13 65.39
C LYS A 613 38.36 49.98 64.87
N THR A 614 39.44 49.38 64.37
CA THR A 614 40.57 50.14 63.80
C THR A 614 40.22 50.80 62.45
N ALA A 615 39.43 50.15 61.59
CA ALA A 615 38.94 50.73 60.33
C ALA A 615 37.97 51.92 60.56
N ASN A 616 37.13 51.85 61.61
CA ASN A 616 36.21 52.93 61.96
C ASN A 616 36.92 54.14 62.61
N VAL A 617 38.07 53.94 63.29
CA VAL A 617 38.91 55.03 63.79
C VAL A 617 39.63 55.75 62.65
N ASN A 618 40.06 55.03 61.60
CA ASN A 618 40.68 55.64 60.42
C ASN A 618 39.67 56.37 59.52
N LYS A 619 38.43 55.87 59.39
CA LYS A 619 37.36 56.58 58.65
C LYS A 619 36.96 57.91 59.30
N ARG A 620 36.89 57.99 60.63
CA ARG A 620 36.55 59.25 61.33
C ARG A 620 37.63 60.34 61.21
N LYS A 621 38.90 59.98 61.02
CA LYS A 621 39.98 60.96 60.76
C LYS A 621 39.94 61.55 59.35
N ILE A 622 39.28 60.88 58.39
CA ILE A 622 39.19 61.31 56.99
C ILE A 622 37.91 62.14 56.75
N GLU A 623 36.88 61.98 57.58
CA GLU A 623 35.60 62.70 57.48
C GLU A 623 35.58 64.08 58.17
N GLU A 624 36.60 64.46 58.97
CA GLU A 624 36.69 65.81 59.57
C GLU A 624 37.38 66.87 58.69
N GLU A 625 37.97 66.51 57.53
CA GLU A 625 38.74 67.43 56.68
C GLU A 625 38.08 67.87 55.35
N LEU A 626 36.79 67.58 55.10
CA LEU A 626 36.15 67.97 53.83
C LEU A 626 34.83 68.75 54.03
N PRO A 627 34.76 70.03 53.64
CA PRO A 627 33.56 70.85 53.79
C PRO A 627 32.50 70.60 52.72
N GLU A 628 31.26 70.88 53.14
CA GLU A 628 29.95 70.63 52.55
C GLU A 628 29.71 71.27 51.16
N GLY A 629 28.89 70.60 50.33
CA GLY A 629 28.18 71.26 49.22
C GLY A 629 27.73 70.35 48.09
N GLU A 630 26.46 69.90 48.15
CA GLU A 630 25.51 69.69 47.03
C GLU A 630 25.85 68.67 45.90
N ASN A 631 24.94 67.87 45.34
CA ASN A 631 23.53 67.59 45.60
C ASN A 631 23.19 66.25 44.92
N LYS A 632 22.51 65.40 45.69
CA LYS A 632 21.42 64.47 45.32
C LYS A 632 21.34 63.88 43.90
N ARG A 633 21.62 62.57 43.87
CA ARG A 633 20.97 61.55 43.06
C ARG A 633 19.43 61.63 43.16
N LYS A 634 18.74 61.40 42.03
CA LYS A 634 17.46 60.69 42.01
C LYS A 634 17.70 59.34 41.33
N ILE A 635 17.65 58.28 42.12
CA ILE A 635 17.40 56.91 41.69
C ILE A 635 15.98 56.65 42.20
N GLU A 636 15.04 56.39 41.31
CA GLU A 636 13.78 55.70 41.66
C GLU A 636 14.01 54.22 41.38
N GLU A 637 14.13 53.46 42.48
CA GLU A 637 13.85 52.02 42.50
C GLU A 637 12.34 51.84 42.50
N GLU A 638 11.85 50.86 41.74
CA GLU A 638 10.78 49.99 42.25
C GLU A 638 10.95 48.58 41.65
N VAL A 639 11.22 47.67 42.57
CA VAL A 639 11.33 46.20 42.51
C VAL A 639 9.95 45.65 42.95
N PRO A 640 9.57 44.35 42.89
CA PRO A 640 9.82 43.19 42.01
C PRO A 640 8.49 42.59 41.45
N GLU A 641 8.56 41.53 40.63
CA GLU A 641 8.01 40.19 40.96
C GLU A 641 8.09 39.26 39.73
N GLY A 642 8.26 37.97 40.02
CA GLY A 642 8.81 36.98 39.11
C GLY A 642 7.85 36.40 38.09
N GLU A 643 8.41 35.58 37.19
CA GLU A 643 7.88 34.23 36.93
C GLU A 643 8.85 33.39 36.07
N ASN A 644 9.35 32.33 36.70
CA ASN A 644 9.53 30.98 36.17
C ASN A 644 9.70 30.80 34.65
N LYS A 645 10.94 30.64 34.19
CA LYS A 645 11.23 29.80 33.02
C LYS A 645 11.93 28.52 33.45
N LYS A 646 11.12 27.46 33.56
CA LYS A 646 11.58 26.06 33.51
C LYS A 646 12.35 25.86 32.21
N ILE A 647 13.63 25.57 32.38
CA ILE A 647 14.47 24.91 31.38
C ILE A 647 13.89 23.50 31.19
N LYS A 648 13.29 23.25 30.03
CA LYS A 648 13.05 21.89 29.54
C LYS A 648 14.33 21.39 28.88
N ILE A 649 14.75 20.23 29.35
CA ILE A 649 15.76 19.37 28.75
C ILE A 649 15.29 18.99 27.35
N ALA A 650 16.19 19.06 26.37
CA ALA A 650 16.07 18.43 25.07
C ALA A 650 16.72 17.04 25.11
#